data_AF-U2U4W8-F1
#
_entry.id   AF-U2U4W8-F1
#
_cell.length_a   1.000
_cell.length_b   1.000
_cell.length_c   1.000
_cell.angle_alpha   90.00
_cell.angle_beta   90.00
_cell.angle_gamma   90.00
#
_symmetry.space_group_name_H-M   'P 1'
#
loop_
_entity.id
_entity.type
_entity.pdbx_description
1 polymer ?
#
loop_
_entity_poly.entity_id
_entity_poly.type
_entity_poly.pdbx_seq_one_letter_code
_entity_poly.pdbx_strand_id
1 'polypeptide(L)'
;MSLFERLFGRNAAKDGSLSSVSVPPRPVVKPGNVSLPDLTKGQQSAFDSILAGNSVFLSGSAGTGKSYVVSRVLDVKQEGTIACAPTARAALVIQGTTIHSAFQLSPAPIVNPSALQIPDTIRTCDMVLIDEISMVRRDVFDGISSILMRENAQRVAGANPEHPNPIQLVCVGDFCQLPPVYDKGQEAALAEHYGVSSEVLNRNLFAFQSEYWDRWGFDNHYLTQVVRQDDKEFVSALDRARVGDPSCIDWFNAHSSDMCSSDAVIIEGRNRDVDALNDAELAKLRGASRTYYGVAEGETFQPYPAPANLHLKVGARVMVTFNTGYFVNGELGTVERLKDNSVVFRSDDGRTGEITPNTWTYRRYGVTKRGGVDRLTGETIGTYTQLPLRLGWAVSIHKSQGQTYDATEVDPATWDAGMLYVALSRVRRIDKMHLTKKINRYWLMASKEVVGFYSTIPGTPRYEGEIFSGFSHTKPAKDFKAKDPDAINPDNPLYGKGVVFTGDFDDGSSRDDLRQLVVDFGGKPQAKVSGRTDYVVQGNSDYVAERETGKIRKARENVAFGKRDTKVISEAEWHVLVDPWIGRAPDSRPKEELQAAAADPTRPKVNPKSASGKATRSDSSQGGQTGRKSPHVWTAEDEAYLLAHADVTARELGEVFGVSAKAIEHKRAKLRKQ
;
A
#
# COMPACT_ATOMS: atom_id res chain seq x y z
N MET A 1 -16.72 -47.70 -5.04
CA MET A 1 -18.07 -47.19 -5.38
C MET A 1 -18.50 -46.21 -4.31
N SER A 2 -18.55 -44.93 -4.66
CA SER A 2 -18.80 -43.81 -3.75
C SER A 2 -20.24 -43.31 -3.87
N LEU A 3 -20.68 -42.61 -2.83
CA LEU A 3 -22.00 -41.99 -2.64
C LEU A 3 -22.47 -41.09 -3.81
N PHE A 4 -21.57 -40.74 -4.73
CA PHE A 4 -21.79 -39.91 -5.90
C PHE A 4 -22.55 -40.63 -7.04
N GLU A 5 -22.36 -41.95 -7.21
CA GLU A 5 -23.04 -42.72 -8.26
C GLU A 5 -24.50 -43.11 -7.90
N ARG A 6 -24.91 -42.93 -6.63
CA ARG A 6 -26.28 -43.22 -6.16
C ARG A 6 -27.22 -42.02 -6.22
N LEU A 7 -26.70 -40.79 -6.31
CA LEU A 7 -27.52 -39.57 -6.33
C LEU A 7 -27.79 -39.06 -7.75
N PHE A 8 -27.00 -39.47 -8.73
CA PHE A 8 -27.10 -38.97 -10.11
C PHE A 8 -27.00 -40.13 -11.10
N GLY A 9 -28.14 -40.82 -11.28
CA GLY A 9 -28.28 -41.90 -12.25
C GLY A 9 -28.03 -41.43 -13.69
N ARG A 10 -27.31 -42.25 -14.44
CA ARG A 10 -27.06 -42.14 -15.88
C ARG A 10 -28.38 -42.03 -16.65
N ASN A 11 -28.52 -40.98 -17.46
CA ASN A 11 -28.96 -41.09 -18.85
C ASN A 11 -28.55 -39.83 -19.60
N ALA A 12 -27.53 -39.98 -20.44
CA ALA A 12 -27.15 -39.00 -21.43
C ALA A 12 -27.94 -39.24 -22.72
N ALA A 13 -28.33 -38.13 -23.36
CA ALA A 13 -28.69 -37.95 -24.76
C ALA A 13 -30.00 -38.59 -25.25
N LYS A 14 -31.04 -37.75 -25.40
CA LYS A 14 -31.63 -37.36 -26.70
C LYS A 14 -32.83 -36.43 -26.46
N ASP A 15 -33.08 -35.59 -27.46
CA ASP A 15 -34.20 -34.68 -27.66
C ASP A 15 -34.18 -33.32 -26.96
N GLY A 16 -34.29 -32.30 -27.81
CA GLY A 16 -34.35 -30.90 -27.47
C GLY A 16 -35.70 -30.45 -26.93
N SER A 17 -35.69 -29.20 -26.48
CA SER A 17 -36.74 -28.48 -25.76
C SER A 17 -36.84 -28.82 -24.26
N LEU A 18 -36.22 -27.97 -23.44
CA LEU A 18 -36.58 -27.81 -22.04
C LEU A 18 -37.00 -26.36 -21.83
N SER A 19 -38.30 -26.21 -21.61
CA SER A 19 -39.01 -24.98 -21.29
C SER A 19 -38.49 -24.37 -19.98
N SER A 20 -38.33 -23.06 -20.01
CA SER A 20 -38.00 -22.21 -18.86
C SER A 20 -39.05 -22.38 -17.76
N VAL A 21 -38.64 -22.86 -16.58
CA VAL A 21 -39.43 -22.72 -15.36
C VAL A 21 -39.35 -21.26 -14.94
N SER A 22 -40.46 -20.54 -15.11
CA SER A 22 -40.59 -19.13 -14.72
C SER A 22 -40.62 -18.99 -13.21
N VAL A 23 -39.62 -18.33 -12.63
CA VAL A 23 -39.68 -17.78 -11.27
C VAL A 23 -40.74 -16.66 -11.28
N PRO A 24 -41.72 -16.65 -10.36
CA PRO A 24 -42.73 -15.60 -10.31
C PRO A 24 -42.06 -14.25 -9.99
N PRO A 25 -42.38 -13.16 -10.72
CA PRO A 25 -41.82 -11.84 -10.43
C PRO A 25 -42.28 -11.36 -9.04
N ARG A 26 -41.32 -10.91 -8.21
CA ARG A 26 -41.63 -10.24 -6.94
C ARG A 26 -42.25 -8.86 -7.22
N PRO A 27 -43.16 -8.37 -6.35
CA PRO A 27 -43.79 -7.06 -6.53
C PRO A 27 -42.73 -5.95 -6.50
N VAL A 28 -42.68 -5.19 -7.59
CA VAL A 28 -41.89 -3.96 -7.70
C VAL A 28 -42.44 -2.93 -6.72
N VAL A 29 -41.64 -2.53 -5.73
CA VAL A 29 -41.95 -1.35 -4.91
C VAL A 29 -41.89 -0.14 -5.84
N LYS A 30 -43.04 0.49 -6.10
CA LYS A 30 -43.10 1.73 -6.88
C LYS A 30 -42.39 2.82 -6.08
N PRO A 31 -41.33 3.46 -6.59
CA PRO A 31 -40.74 4.62 -5.92
C PRO A 31 -41.80 5.71 -5.83
N GLY A 32 -42.02 6.24 -4.63
CA GLY A 32 -42.72 7.51 -4.49
C GLY A 32 -42.01 8.57 -5.32
N ASN A 33 -42.76 9.49 -5.94
CA ASN A 33 -42.27 10.57 -6.79
C ASN A 33 -41.18 11.41 -6.09
N VAL A 34 -39.94 10.95 -6.18
CA VAL A 34 -38.74 11.76 -5.99
C VAL A 34 -38.12 11.85 -7.37
N SER A 35 -38.23 13.01 -8.01
CA SER A 35 -37.52 13.23 -9.27
C SER A 35 -36.03 13.31 -8.95
N LEU A 36 -35.34 12.19 -9.06
CA LEU A 36 -33.90 12.10 -8.83
C LEU A 36 -33.18 12.68 -10.07
N PRO A 37 -32.22 13.61 -9.94
CA PRO A 37 -31.43 14.06 -11.08
C PRO A 37 -30.64 12.90 -11.73
N ASP A 38 -30.54 12.94 -13.07
CA ASP A 38 -30.22 11.84 -13.98
C ASP A 38 -28.97 11.04 -13.63
N LEU A 39 -29.15 9.77 -13.23
CA LEU A 39 -28.09 8.77 -13.25
C LEU A 39 -27.66 8.51 -14.70
N THR A 40 -26.36 8.29 -14.92
CA THR A 40 -25.92 7.80 -16.24
C THR A 40 -26.50 6.40 -16.52
N LYS A 41 -26.55 5.96 -17.78
CA LYS A 41 -27.11 4.63 -18.11
C LYS A 41 -26.46 3.49 -17.31
N GLY A 42 -25.14 3.53 -17.12
CA GLY A 42 -24.42 2.53 -16.32
C GLY A 42 -24.76 2.63 -14.83
N GLN A 43 -24.89 3.84 -14.29
CA GLN A 43 -25.29 4.06 -12.91
C GLN A 43 -26.73 3.61 -12.65
N GLN A 44 -27.65 3.88 -13.58
CA GLN A 44 -29.05 3.45 -13.52
C GLN A 44 -29.15 1.92 -13.59
N SER A 45 -28.41 1.27 -14.50
CA SER A 45 -28.35 -0.19 -14.60
C SER A 45 -27.91 -0.85 -13.28
N ALA A 46 -26.86 -0.32 -12.65
CA ALA A 46 -26.38 -0.82 -11.36
C ALA A 46 -27.42 -0.59 -10.25
N PHE A 47 -28.01 0.61 -10.19
CA PHE A 47 -29.05 0.97 -9.23
C PHE A 47 -30.27 0.03 -9.34
N ASP A 48 -30.76 -0.20 -10.56
CA ASP A 48 -31.90 -1.08 -10.82
C ASP A 48 -31.60 -2.53 -10.43
N SER A 49 -30.40 -3.04 -10.74
CA SER A 49 -29.99 -4.39 -10.36
C SER A 49 -29.91 -4.57 -8.84
N ILE A 50 -29.37 -3.57 -8.13
CA ILE A 50 -29.32 -3.58 -6.66
C ILE A 50 -30.74 -3.58 -6.07
N LEU A 51 -31.66 -2.77 -6.58
CA LEU A 51 -33.04 -2.73 -6.10
C LEU A 51 -33.83 -4.00 -6.45
N ALA A 52 -33.49 -4.67 -7.56
CA ALA A 52 -34.05 -5.98 -7.92
C ALA A 52 -33.61 -7.11 -6.96
N GLY A 53 -32.61 -6.87 -6.10
CA GLY A 53 -32.14 -7.82 -5.09
C GLY A 53 -30.94 -8.66 -5.53
N ASN A 54 -30.29 -8.33 -6.65
CA ASN A 54 -29.11 -9.05 -7.12
C ASN A 54 -27.89 -8.70 -6.26
N SER A 55 -27.07 -9.69 -5.91
CA SER A 55 -25.73 -9.40 -5.38
C SER A 55 -24.89 -8.77 -6.48
N VAL A 56 -24.33 -7.59 -6.23
CA VAL A 56 -23.70 -6.74 -7.25
C VAL A 56 -22.27 -6.43 -6.88
N PHE A 57 -21.37 -6.51 -7.85
CA PHE A 57 -20.07 -5.85 -7.78
C PHE A 57 -20.10 -4.60 -8.67
N LEU A 58 -20.11 -3.43 -8.03
CA LEU A 58 -20.11 -2.13 -8.72
C LEU A 58 -18.69 -1.56 -8.75
N SER A 59 -18.16 -1.41 -9.96
CA SER A 59 -16.81 -0.91 -10.18
C SER A 59 -16.73 0.14 -11.29
N GLY A 60 -15.51 0.59 -11.61
CA GLY A 60 -15.21 1.61 -12.61
C GLY A 60 -14.05 2.49 -12.16
N SER A 61 -13.43 3.19 -13.11
CA SER A 61 -12.32 4.13 -12.87
C SER A 61 -12.68 5.21 -11.82
N ALA A 62 -11.68 5.91 -11.31
CA ALA A 62 -11.88 7.09 -10.48
C ALA A 62 -12.78 8.12 -11.20
N GLY A 63 -13.71 8.74 -10.46
CA GLY A 63 -14.58 9.78 -11.03
C GLY A 63 -15.78 9.29 -11.82
N THR A 64 -16.13 7.99 -11.81
CA THR A 64 -17.32 7.44 -12.52
C THR A 64 -18.63 7.52 -11.73
N GLY A 65 -18.60 8.03 -10.49
CA GLY A 65 -19.81 8.25 -9.68
C GLY A 65 -20.30 7.04 -8.86
N LYS A 66 -19.43 6.06 -8.54
CA LYS A 66 -19.78 4.90 -7.69
C LYS A 66 -20.45 5.31 -6.36
N SER A 67 -19.85 6.24 -5.61
CA SER A 67 -20.39 6.71 -4.33
C SER A 67 -21.74 7.42 -4.47
N TYR A 68 -22.02 8.01 -5.65
CA TYR A 68 -23.33 8.61 -5.94
C TYR A 68 -24.41 7.53 -6.09
N VAL A 69 -24.11 6.40 -6.76
CA VAL A 69 -25.01 5.24 -6.81
C VAL A 69 -25.27 4.69 -5.40
N VAL A 70 -24.22 4.54 -4.58
CA VAL A 70 -24.36 4.07 -3.18
C VAL A 70 -25.29 4.98 -2.38
N SER A 71 -25.09 6.31 -2.45
CA SER A 71 -25.97 7.27 -1.77
C SER A 71 -27.43 7.07 -2.18
N ARG A 72 -27.70 6.89 -3.48
CA ARG A 72 -29.06 6.72 -3.98
C ARG A 72 -29.70 5.41 -3.59
N VAL A 73 -28.92 4.32 -3.54
CA VAL A 73 -29.40 3.03 -3.01
C VAL A 73 -29.77 3.20 -1.54
N LEU A 74 -28.93 3.84 -0.74
CA LEU A 74 -29.18 4.05 0.69
C LEU A 74 -30.36 5.00 0.95
N ASP A 75 -30.62 5.98 0.07
CA ASP A 75 -31.81 6.84 0.16
C ASP A 75 -33.12 6.04 0.01
N VAL A 76 -33.11 4.93 -0.72
CA VAL A 76 -34.30 4.11 -1.02
C VAL A 76 -34.40 2.86 -0.15
N LYS A 77 -33.28 2.21 0.16
CA LYS A 77 -33.19 0.90 0.82
C LYS A 77 -32.37 0.97 2.11
N GLN A 78 -32.59 2.00 2.93
CA GLN A 78 -31.89 2.14 4.21
C GLN A 78 -32.33 1.05 5.21
N GLU A 79 -33.64 0.79 5.30
CA GLU A 79 -34.19 -0.22 6.20
C GLU A 79 -33.72 -1.63 5.77
N GLY A 80 -33.26 -2.43 6.73
CA GLY A 80 -32.75 -3.78 6.49
C GLY A 80 -31.33 -3.83 5.90
N THR A 81 -30.68 -2.70 5.63
CA THR A 81 -29.33 -2.65 5.05
C THR A 81 -28.26 -2.37 6.11
N ILE A 82 -27.23 -3.22 6.13
CA ILE A 82 -25.96 -2.96 6.81
C ILE A 82 -24.99 -2.35 5.79
N ALA A 83 -24.73 -1.05 5.91
CA ALA A 83 -23.71 -0.36 5.13
C ALA A 83 -22.40 -0.35 5.91
N CYS A 84 -21.31 -0.81 5.30
CA CYS A 84 -20.00 -0.85 5.94
C CYS A 84 -18.84 -0.60 4.99
N ALA A 85 -17.68 -0.29 5.55
CA ALA A 85 -16.44 -0.03 4.82
C ALA A 85 -15.21 -0.50 5.63
N PRO A 86 -14.04 -0.71 5.00
CA PRO A 86 -12.84 -1.16 5.71
C PRO A 86 -12.23 -0.10 6.64
N THR A 87 -12.46 1.19 6.37
CA THR A 87 -11.92 2.29 7.18
C THR A 87 -13.05 3.07 7.86
N ALA A 88 -12.78 3.58 9.08
CA ALA A 88 -13.75 4.40 9.82
C ALA A 88 -14.18 5.65 9.04
N ARG A 89 -13.27 6.26 8.26
CA ARG A 89 -13.59 7.42 7.44
C ARG A 89 -14.55 7.09 6.30
N ALA A 90 -14.31 6.00 5.57
CA ALA A 90 -15.22 5.56 4.51
C ALA A 90 -16.59 5.18 5.10
N ALA A 91 -16.62 4.52 6.25
CA ALA A 91 -17.85 4.18 6.96
C ALA A 91 -18.67 5.43 7.33
N LEU A 92 -18.02 6.49 7.83
CA LEU A 92 -18.69 7.77 8.13
C LEU A 92 -19.31 8.42 6.88
N VAL A 93 -18.65 8.33 5.72
CA VAL A 93 -19.15 8.91 4.47
C VAL A 93 -20.46 8.27 4.03
N ILE A 94 -20.59 6.95 4.17
CA ILE A 94 -21.82 6.21 3.84
C ILE A 94 -22.80 6.09 5.03
N GLN A 95 -22.55 6.83 6.12
CA GLN A 95 -23.32 6.77 7.37
C GLN A 95 -23.47 5.34 7.95
N GLY A 96 -22.48 4.49 7.67
CA GLY A 96 -22.44 3.09 8.06
C GLY A 96 -21.51 2.82 9.24
N THR A 97 -21.01 1.59 9.31
CA THR A 97 -20.05 1.14 10.33
C THR A 97 -18.82 0.49 9.69
N THR A 98 -17.80 0.14 10.47
CA THR A 98 -16.65 -0.59 9.91
C THR A 98 -17.02 -2.06 9.66
N ILE A 99 -16.39 -2.71 8.69
CA ILE A 99 -16.57 -4.15 8.44
C ILE A 99 -16.36 -4.97 9.73
N HIS A 100 -15.30 -4.66 10.47
CA HIS A 100 -14.97 -5.32 11.73
C HIS A 100 -16.10 -5.19 12.76
N SER A 101 -16.72 -4.01 12.88
CA SER A 101 -17.87 -3.82 13.77
C SER A 101 -19.15 -4.50 13.25
N ALA A 102 -19.41 -4.45 11.94
CA ALA A 102 -20.62 -5.04 11.34
C ALA A 102 -20.68 -6.56 11.54
N PHE A 103 -19.51 -7.22 11.37
CA PHE A 103 -19.39 -8.68 11.42
C PHE A 103 -18.79 -9.21 12.72
N GLN A 104 -18.51 -8.33 13.70
CA GLN A 104 -17.84 -8.68 14.96
C GLN A 104 -16.50 -9.41 14.75
N LEU A 105 -15.72 -8.94 13.76
CA LEU A 105 -14.44 -9.54 13.39
C LEU A 105 -13.29 -8.90 14.17
N SER A 106 -12.34 -9.74 14.57
CA SER A 106 -11.05 -9.27 15.08
C SER A 106 -10.21 -8.66 13.94
N PRO A 107 -9.39 -7.62 14.19
CA PRO A 107 -8.42 -7.11 13.22
C PRO A 107 -7.31 -8.12 12.86
N ALA A 108 -7.14 -9.16 13.68
CA ALA A 108 -6.19 -10.24 13.45
C ALA A 108 -6.53 -11.04 12.18
N PRO A 109 -5.55 -11.75 11.59
CA PRO A 109 -5.80 -12.66 10.47
C PRO A 109 -6.90 -13.68 10.78
N ILE A 110 -7.84 -13.85 9.85
CA ILE A 110 -8.96 -14.80 9.98
C ILE A 110 -8.55 -16.11 9.29
N VAL A 111 -8.02 -17.04 10.08
CA VAL A 111 -7.53 -18.35 9.58
C VAL A 111 -8.58 -19.47 9.65
N ASN A 112 -9.70 -19.24 10.34
CA ASN A 112 -10.82 -20.19 10.39
C ASN A 112 -12.17 -19.46 10.24
N PRO A 113 -12.55 -19.08 9.00
CA PRO A 113 -13.82 -18.41 8.72
C PRO A 113 -15.05 -19.19 9.21
N SER A 114 -14.98 -20.53 9.24
CA SER A 114 -16.11 -21.38 9.64
C SER A 114 -16.43 -21.33 11.14
N ALA A 115 -15.45 -20.94 11.98
CA ALA A 115 -15.62 -20.82 13.42
C ALA A 115 -16.28 -19.49 13.85
N LEU A 116 -16.37 -18.52 12.93
CA LEU A 116 -16.99 -17.23 13.21
C LEU A 116 -18.47 -17.41 13.55
N GLN A 117 -18.95 -16.65 14.53
CA GLN A 117 -20.36 -16.62 14.87
C GLN A 117 -21.11 -15.72 13.89
N ILE A 118 -22.35 -16.09 13.58
CA ILE A 118 -23.23 -15.23 12.79
C ILE A 118 -23.81 -14.18 13.77
N PRO A 119 -23.57 -12.87 13.57
CA PRO A 119 -24.17 -11.83 14.40
C PRO A 119 -25.69 -11.77 14.23
N ASP A 120 -26.42 -11.42 15.29
CA ASP A 120 -27.88 -11.26 15.19
C ASP A 120 -28.29 -10.18 14.19
N THR A 121 -27.51 -9.11 14.08
CA THR A 121 -27.71 -8.07 13.05
C THR A 121 -27.67 -8.63 11.64
N ILE A 122 -26.79 -9.61 11.38
CA ILE A 122 -26.71 -10.31 10.09
C ILE A 122 -27.94 -11.20 9.90
N ARG A 123 -28.36 -11.93 10.94
CA ARG A 123 -29.61 -12.74 10.91
C ARG A 123 -30.85 -11.90 10.61
N THR A 124 -30.84 -10.61 10.92
CA THR A 124 -31.96 -9.69 10.72
C THR A 124 -31.85 -8.83 9.46
N CYS A 125 -30.68 -8.73 8.83
CA CYS A 125 -30.50 -7.86 7.66
C CYS A 125 -31.01 -8.50 6.36
N ASP A 126 -31.35 -7.66 5.38
CA ASP A 126 -31.72 -8.05 4.02
C ASP A 126 -30.56 -7.83 3.03
N MET A 127 -29.72 -6.84 3.29
CA MET A 127 -28.59 -6.47 2.45
C MET A 127 -27.37 -6.11 3.30
N VAL A 128 -26.19 -6.50 2.80
CA VAL A 128 -24.91 -5.91 3.21
C VAL A 128 -24.33 -5.15 2.02
N LEU A 129 -23.98 -3.87 2.25
CA LEU A 129 -23.26 -3.03 1.30
C LEU A 129 -21.86 -2.75 1.82
N ILE A 130 -20.84 -3.11 1.05
CA ILE A 130 -19.43 -2.89 1.37
C ILE A 130 -18.86 -1.85 0.40
N ASP A 131 -18.57 -0.65 0.88
CA ASP A 131 -17.84 0.38 0.11
C ASP A 131 -16.32 0.21 0.27
N GLU A 132 -15.57 0.71 -0.70
CA GLU A 132 -14.11 0.59 -0.79
C GLU A 132 -13.59 -0.86 -0.69
N ILE A 133 -14.22 -1.80 -1.40
CA ILE A 133 -13.88 -3.24 -1.42
C ILE A 133 -12.40 -3.51 -1.77
N SER A 134 -11.71 -2.58 -2.44
CA SER A 134 -10.29 -2.71 -2.82
C SER A 134 -9.35 -2.85 -1.63
N MET A 135 -9.71 -2.26 -0.48
CA MET A 135 -8.92 -2.32 0.75
C MET A 135 -9.32 -3.48 1.66
N VAL A 136 -10.27 -4.32 1.26
CA VAL A 136 -10.70 -5.49 2.04
C VAL A 136 -9.76 -6.66 1.76
N ARG A 137 -9.08 -7.14 2.81
CA ARG A 137 -8.20 -8.31 2.72
C ARG A 137 -9.01 -9.57 2.38
N ARG A 138 -8.38 -10.50 1.67
CA ARG A 138 -8.93 -11.81 1.28
C ARG A 138 -9.51 -12.57 2.48
N ASP A 139 -8.77 -12.68 3.57
CA ASP A 139 -9.20 -13.42 4.77
C ASP A 139 -10.40 -12.77 5.47
N VAL A 140 -10.49 -11.44 5.42
CA VAL A 140 -11.67 -10.69 5.88
C VAL A 140 -12.86 -10.97 4.99
N PHE A 141 -12.69 -10.98 3.67
CA PHE A 141 -13.76 -11.34 2.73
C PHE A 141 -14.20 -12.82 2.87
N ASP A 142 -13.25 -13.73 3.13
CA ASP A 142 -13.53 -15.14 3.44
C ASP A 142 -14.40 -15.25 4.71
N GLY A 143 -14.07 -14.47 5.76
CA GLY A 143 -14.85 -14.37 6.99
C GLY A 143 -16.29 -13.87 6.75
N ILE A 144 -16.43 -12.74 6.05
CA ILE A 144 -17.73 -12.15 5.67
C ILE A 144 -18.57 -13.16 4.90
N SER A 145 -17.99 -13.74 3.84
CA SER A 145 -18.71 -14.66 2.95
C SER A 145 -19.12 -15.94 3.66
N SER A 146 -18.25 -16.49 4.52
CA SER A 146 -18.60 -17.66 5.34
C SER A 146 -19.79 -17.39 6.25
N ILE A 147 -19.83 -16.23 6.94
CA ILE A 147 -20.96 -15.82 7.78
C ILE A 147 -22.25 -15.71 6.94
N LEU A 148 -22.21 -14.94 5.85
CA LEU A 148 -23.39 -14.65 5.03
C LEU A 148 -23.93 -15.90 4.33
N MET A 149 -23.07 -16.75 3.77
CA MET A 149 -23.52 -17.97 3.07
C MET A 149 -24.10 -19.00 4.04
N ARG A 150 -23.56 -19.11 5.26
CA ARG A 150 -24.14 -19.98 6.30
C ARG A 150 -25.51 -19.49 6.73
N GLU A 151 -25.69 -18.18 6.91
CA GLU A 151 -27.01 -17.60 7.20
C GLU A 151 -27.97 -17.80 6.03
N ASN A 152 -27.54 -17.56 4.79
CA ASN A 152 -28.38 -17.81 3.60
C ASN A 152 -28.82 -19.27 3.49
N ALA A 153 -27.94 -20.22 3.79
CA ALA A 153 -28.29 -21.64 3.84
C ALA A 153 -29.34 -21.93 4.94
N GLN A 154 -29.21 -21.30 6.11
CA GLN A 154 -30.21 -21.41 7.19
C GLN A 154 -31.57 -20.84 6.78
N ARG A 155 -31.59 -19.68 6.12
CA ARG A 155 -32.81 -19.04 5.61
C ARG A 155 -33.51 -19.90 4.56
N VAL A 156 -32.76 -20.44 3.60
CA VAL A 156 -33.30 -21.35 2.57
C VAL A 156 -33.86 -22.65 3.19
N ALA A 157 -33.23 -23.15 4.25
CA ALA A 157 -33.73 -24.30 5.01
C ALA A 157 -34.94 -23.98 5.91
N GLY A 158 -35.41 -22.72 5.94
CA GLY A 158 -36.54 -22.28 6.75
C GLY A 158 -36.23 -22.08 8.23
N ALA A 159 -34.95 -22.04 8.62
CA ALA A 159 -34.53 -21.87 10.01
C ALA A 159 -34.73 -20.45 10.55
N ASN A 160 -34.95 -19.47 9.67
CA ASN A 160 -35.23 -18.08 10.01
C ASN A 160 -36.49 -17.59 9.26
N PRO A 161 -37.70 -17.94 9.75
CA PRO A 161 -38.96 -17.63 9.07
C PRO A 161 -39.30 -16.13 9.08
N GLU A 162 -38.72 -15.35 10.00
CA GLU A 162 -38.88 -13.90 10.04
C GLU A 162 -38.12 -13.19 8.91
N HIS A 163 -36.99 -13.77 8.50
CA HIS A 163 -36.13 -13.27 7.42
C HIS A 163 -35.82 -14.37 6.40
N PRO A 164 -36.82 -14.85 5.62
CA PRO A 164 -36.67 -16.04 4.80
C PRO A 164 -35.85 -15.84 3.52
N ASN A 165 -35.56 -14.59 3.16
CA ASN A 165 -34.86 -14.26 1.92
C ASN A 165 -33.34 -14.30 2.13
N PRO A 166 -32.58 -14.90 1.19
CA PRO A 166 -31.13 -14.77 1.21
C PRO A 166 -30.68 -13.31 1.28
N ILE A 167 -29.68 -13.04 2.12
CA ILE A 167 -29.02 -11.76 2.24
C ILE A 167 -28.32 -11.44 0.92
N GLN A 168 -28.59 -10.23 0.42
CA GLN A 168 -27.93 -9.64 -0.74
C GLN A 168 -26.57 -9.05 -0.35
N LEU A 169 -25.52 -9.29 -1.14
CA LEU A 169 -24.21 -8.65 -0.95
C LEU A 169 -23.92 -7.67 -2.10
N VAL A 170 -23.67 -6.41 -1.76
CA VAL A 170 -23.27 -5.37 -2.72
C VAL A 170 -21.85 -4.93 -2.38
N CYS A 171 -20.91 -5.16 -3.28
CA CYS A 171 -19.52 -4.75 -3.15
C CYS A 171 -19.24 -3.57 -4.08
N VAL A 172 -18.65 -2.48 -3.57
CA VAL A 172 -18.37 -1.26 -4.33
C VAL A 172 -16.91 -0.87 -4.18
N GLY A 173 -16.25 -0.55 -5.30
CA GLY A 173 -14.88 -0.02 -5.27
C GLY A 173 -14.11 -0.25 -6.55
N ASP A 174 -12.83 0.11 -6.54
CA ASP A 174 -11.92 -0.12 -7.67
C ASP A 174 -10.60 -0.75 -7.19
N PHE A 175 -10.37 -2.02 -7.52
CA PHE A 175 -9.15 -2.74 -7.17
C PHE A 175 -7.87 -2.16 -7.79
N CYS A 176 -7.97 -1.29 -8.80
CA CYS A 176 -6.81 -0.55 -9.34
C CYS A 176 -6.39 0.65 -8.46
N GLN A 177 -7.17 0.98 -7.43
CA GLN A 177 -6.78 1.98 -6.41
C GLN A 177 -5.93 1.30 -5.32
N LEU A 178 -6.04 1.76 -4.08
CA LEU A 178 -5.18 1.28 -3.00
C LEU A 178 -5.53 -0.17 -2.62
N PRO A 179 -4.50 -1.04 -2.47
CA PRO A 179 -4.67 -2.42 -2.03
C PRO A 179 -4.95 -2.50 -0.52
N PRO A 180 -5.25 -3.71 -0.01
CA PRO A 180 -5.40 -3.92 1.43
C PRO A 180 -4.09 -3.67 2.19
N VAL A 181 -4.19 -3.02 3.34
CA VAL A 181 -3.04 -2.72 4.22
C VAL A 181 -2.93 -3.76 5.33
N TYR A 182 -1.71 -4.26 5.56
CA TYR A 182 -1.40 -5.22 6.63
C TYR A 182 0.05 -5.05 7.09
N ASP A 183 0.32 -5.42 8.35
CA ASP A 183 1.68 -5.40 8.91
C ASP A 183 2.44 -6.72 8.65
N LYS A 184 3.74 -6.73 8.97
CA LYS A 184 4.61 -7.90 8.77
C LYS A 184 4.21 -9.13 9.60
N GLY A 185 3.59 -8.93 10.75
CA GLY A 185 3.10 -10.02 11.58
C GLY A 185 1.86 -10.68 10.97
N GLN A 186 0.93 -9.86 10.48
CA GLN A 186 -0.22 -10.31 9.72
C GLN A 186 0.20 -11.03 8.43
N GLU A 187 1.17 -10.48 7.70
CA GLU A 187 1.74 -11.08 6.49
C GLU A 187 2.27 -12.50 6.74
N ALA A 188 3.06 -12.71 7.80
CA ALA A 188 3.61 -14.03 8.12
C ALA A 188 2.52 -15.06 8.43
N ALA A 189 1.52 -14.68 9.25
CA ALA A 189 0.42 -15.57 9.61
C ALA A 189 -0.47 -15.92 8.41
N LEU A 190 -0.72 -14.95 7.52
CA LEU A 190 -1.52 -15.14 6.30
C LEU A 190 -0.76 -15.98 5.26
N ALA A 191 0.56 -15.82 5.16
CA ALA A 191 1.41 -16.65 4.29
C ALA A 191 1.34 -18.12 4.71
N GLU A 192 1.47 -18.39 6.01
CA GLU A 192 1.32 -19.73 6.57
C GLU A 192 -0.08 -20.29 6.31
N HIS A 193 -1.13 -19.50 6.58
CA HIS A 193 -2.52 -19.91 6.39
C HIS A 193 -2.84 -20.30 4.94
N TYR A 194 -2.39 -19.50 3.98
CA TYR A 194 -2.63 -19.75 2.56
C TYR A 194 -1.60 -20.71 1.93
N GLY A 195 -0.62 -21.21 2.69
CA GLY A 195 0.39 -22.14 2.20
C GLY A 195 1.31 -21.55 1.13
N VAL A 196 1.55 -20.24 1.18
CA VAL A 196 2.38 -19.51 0.21
C VAL A 196 3.55 -18.83 0.92
N SER A 197 4.63 -18.51 0.20
CA SER A 197 5.68 -17.67 0.78
C SER A 197 5.18 -16.24 0.96
N SER A 198 5.74 -15.49 1.92
CA SER A 198 5.45 -14.06 2.07
C SER A 198 5.70 -13.28 0.77
N GLU A 199 6.72 -13.64 -0.01
CA GLU A 199 6.99 -13.05 -1.33
C GLU A 199 5.86 -13.29 -2.35
N VAL A 200 5.17 -14.43 -2.27
CA VAL A 200 4.01 -14.76 -3.12
C VAL A 200 2.73 -14.16 -2.57
N LEU A 201 2.60 -14.06 -1.24
CA LEU A 201 1.50 -13.38 -0.57
C LEU A 201 1.50 -11.87 -0.87
N ASN A 202 2.68 -11.28 -1.06
CA ASN A 202 2.93 -9.89 -1.43
C ASN A 202 2.33 -9.49 -2.82
N ARG A 203 1.46 -10.31 -3.39
CA ARG A 203 0.62 -10.04 -4.57
C ARG A 203 -0.70 -9.34 -4.22
N ASN A 204 -0.74 -8.67 -3.06
CA ASN A 204 -1.89 -7.97 -2.48
C ASN A 204 -3.11 -8.90 -2.29
N LEU A 205 -3.44 -9.18 -1.02
CA LEU A 205 -4.50 -10.09 -0.61
C LEU A 205 -5.90 -9.55 -0.93
N PHE A 206 -6.27 -9.46 -2.20
CA PHE A 206 -7.53 -8.87 -2.62
C PHE A 206 -8.73 -9.79 -2.36
N ALA A 207 -9.89 -9.18 -2.08
CA ALA A 207 -11.14 -9.89 -1.89
C ALA A 207 -11.52 -10.81 -3.07
N PHE A 208 -11.26 -10.40 -4.32
CA PHE A 208 -11.60 -11.22 -5.51
C PHE A 208 -10.76 -12.50 -5.65
N GLN A 209 -9.67 -12.63 -4.90
CA GLN A 209 -8.86 -13.85 -4.88
C GLN A 209 -9.45 -14.93 -3.96
N SER A 210 -10.51 -14.61 -3.23
CA SER A 210 -11.26 -15.55 -2.41
C SER A 210 -12.03 -16.54 -3.28
N GLU A 211 -12.05 -17.82 -2.89
CA GLU A 211 -12.91 -18.83 -3.51
C GLU A 211 -14.41 -18.53 -3.31
N TYR A 212 -14.75 -17.68 -2.34
CA TYR A 212 -16.12 -17.24 -2.12
C TYR A 212 -16.57 -16.21 -3.16
N TRP A 213 -15.64 -15.48 -3.79
CA TRP A 213 -15.98 -14.44 -4.76
C TRP A 213 -16.79 -15.00 -5.93
N ASP A 214 -16.33 -16.12 -6.51
CA ASP A 214 -17.03 -16.79 -7.61
C ASP A 214 -18.39 -17.38 -7.17
N ARG A 215 -18.49 -17.84 -5.92
CA ARG A 215 -19.72 -18.42 -5.36
C ARG A 215 -20.82 -17.38 -5.17
N TRP A 216 -20.48 -16.11 -5.00
CA TRP A 216 -21.46 -15.03 -4.92
C TRP A 216 -22.17 -14.78 -6.25
N GLY A 217 -21.56 -15.17 -7.38
CA GLY A 217 -22.16 -14.98 -8.70
C GLY A 217 -22.56 -13.53 -8.97
N PHE A 218 -21.68 -12.58 -8.61
CA PHE A 218 -21.99 -11.15 -8.68
C PHE A 218 -22.47 -10.74 -10.08
N ASP A 219 -23.55 -9.96 -10.11
CA ASP A 219 -23.91 -9.17 -11.28
C ASP A 219 -22.94 -7.99 -11.34
N ASN A 220 -21.95 -8.08 -12.24
CA ASN A 220 -20.85 -7.12 -12.33
C ASN A 220 -21.28 -5.90 -13.15
N HIS A 221 -21.25 -4.71 -12.54
CA HIS A 221 -21.51 -3.44 -13.20
C HIS A 221 -20.24 -2.60 -13.23
N TYR A 222 -19.61 -2.48 -14.39
CA TYR A 222 -18.45 -1.62 -14.60
C TYR A 222 -18.87 -0.27 -15.21
N LEU A 223 -18.76 0.81 -14.44
CA LEU A 223 -19.06 2.17 -14.90
C LEU A 223 -17.91 2.69 -15.79
N THR A 224 -18.21 2.98 -17.05
CA THR A 224 -17.24 3.47 -18.04
C THR A 224 -17.24 4.99 -18.21
N GLN A 225 -18.36 5.66 -17.90
CA GLN A 225 -18.46 7.11 -18.04
C GLN A 225 -17.81 7.81 -16.86
N VAL A 226 -16.66 8.44 -17.09
CA VAL A 226 -16.03 9.37 -16.16
C VAL A 226 -16.84 10.66 -16.14
N VAL A 227 -17.25 11.12 -14.95
CA VAL A 227 -18.05 12.35 -14.75
C VAL A 227 -17.26 13.45 -14.03
N ARG A 228 -16.02 13.17 -13.62
CA ARG A 228 -15.15 14.12 -12.90
C ARG A 228 -14.25 14.92 -13.85
N GLN A 229 -13.72 14.28 -14.88
CA GLN A 229 -12.81 14.86 -15.86
C GLN A 229 -13.51 14.93 -17.23
N ASP A 230 -13.49 16.11 -17.85
CA ASP A 230 -14.10 16.33 -19.18
C ASP A 230 -13.08 16.19 -20.34
N ASP A 231 -11.78 16.23 -20.02
CA ASP A 231 -10.69 16.10 -20.98
C ASP A 231 -10.41 14.63 -21.33
N LYS A 232 -10.68 14.26 -22.58
CA LYS A 232 -10.53 12.89 -23.08
C LYS A 232 -9.07 12.41 -23.09
N GLU A 233 -8.11 13.29 -23.36
CA GLU A 233 -6.69 12.90 -23.37
C GLU A 233 -6.21 12.62 -21.95
N PHE A 234 -6.59 13.49 -21.00
CA PHE A 234 -6.30 13.27 -19.59
C PHE A 234 -6.95 12.00 -19.05
N VAL A 235 -8.22 11.75 -19.38
CA VAL A 235 -8.92 10.50 -19.03
C VAL A 235 -8.17 9.29 -19.62
N SER A 236 -7.74 9.35 -20.88
CA SER A 236 -6.99 8.26 -21.50
C SER A 236 -5.64 8.01 -20.81
N ALA A 237 -4.93 9.07 -20.43
CA ALA A 237 -3.68 8.95 -19.68
C ALA A 237 -3.91 8.36 -18.28
N LEU A 238 -4.99 8.76 -17.58
CA LEU A 238 -5.38 8.18 -16.29
C LEU A 238 -5.76 6.70 -16.40
N ASP A 239 -6.48 6.29 -17.44
CA ASP A 239 -6.85 4.89 -17.65
C ASP A 239 -5.62 4.01 -17.94
N ARG A 240 -4.60 4.56 -18.62
CA ARG A 240 -3.29 3.92 -18.78
C ARG A 240 -2.54 3.83 -17.46
N ALA A 241 -2.50 4.92 -16.69
CA ALA A 241 -1.87 4.92 -15.36
C ALA A 241 -2.55 3.92 -14.40
N ARG A 242 -3.87 3.77 -14.49
CA ARG A 242 -4.69 2.82 -13.69
C ARG A 242 -4.22 1.38 -13.82
N VAL A 243 -3.69 0.99 -14.98
CA VAL A 243 -3.21 -0.37 -15.28
C VAL A 243 -1.69 -0.50 -15.29
N GLY A 244 -0.97 0.57 -14.92
CA GLY A 244 0.49 0.57 -14.88
C GLY A 244 1.17 0.66 -16.24
N ASP A 245 0.49 1.22 -17.26
CA ASP A 245 1.02 1.38 -18.61
C ASP A 245 2.00 2.58 -18.67
N PRO A 246 3.31 2.35 -18.89
CA PRO A 246 4.30 3.42 -18.90
C PRO A 246 4.13 4.40 -20.07
N SER A 247 3.35 4.06 -21.11
CA SER A 247 3.16 4.96 -22.27
C SER A 247 2.42 6.26 -21.92
N CYS A 248 1.82 6.37 -20.73
CA CYS A 248 1.24 7.63 -20.25
C CYS A 248 2.24 8.58 -19.59
N ILE A 249 3.43 8.10 -19.22
CA ILE A 249 4.40 8.85 -18.39
C ILE A 249 4.86 10.12 -19.11
N ASP A 250 5.26 9.99 -20.39
CA ASP A 250 5.72 11.14 -21.17
C ASP A 250 4.62 12.18 -21.36
N TRP A 251 3.37 11.73 -21.53
CA TRP A 251 2.22 12.63 -21.62
C TRP A 251 2.03 13.40 -20.31
N PHE A 252 2.04 12.73 -19.15
CA PHE A 252 1.94 13.41 -17.85
C PHE A 252 3.08 14.41 -17.62
N ASN A 253 4.31 14.00 -17.89
CA ASN A 253 5.50 14.84 -17.72
C ASN A 253 5.52 16.07 -18.65
N ALA A 254 4.82 16.02 -19.78
CA ALA A 254 4.75 17.10 -20.76
C ALA A 254 3.53 18.02 -20.59
N HIS A 255 2.44 17.52 -19.99
CA HIS A 255 1.16 18.26 -19.92
C HIS A 255 0.83 18.76 -18.50
N SER A 256 1.50 18.27 -17.45
CA SER A 256 1.39 18.86 -16.12
C SER A 256 1.87 20.31 -16.13
N SER A 257 1.27 21.17 -15.32
CA SER A 257 1.71 22.56 -15.17
C SER A 257 3.17 22.64 -14.73
N ASP A 258 3.96 23.50 -15.36
CA ASP A 258 5.34 23.79 -14.94
C ASP A 258 5.41 24.56 -13.62
N MET A 259 4.34 25.30 -13.28
CA MET A 259 4.27 26.10 -12.07
C MET A 259 3.23 25.54 -11.11
N CYS A 260 3.62 25.39 -9.84
CA CYS A 260 2.69 25.12 -8.76
C CYS A 260 1.80 26.34 -8.53
N SER A 261 0.49 26.11 -8.46
CA SER A 261 -0.46 27.15 -8.08
C SER A 261 -0.38 27.40 -6.58
N SER A 262 -0.42 28.65 -6.13
CA SER A 262 -0.28 28.98 -4.70
C SER A 262 -1.40 28.43 -3.80
N ASP A 263 -2.54 28.06 -4.41
CA ASP A 263 -3.69 27.43 -3.78
C ASP A 263 -3.70 25.90 -3.93
N ALA A 264 -2.73 25.29 -4.63
CA ALA A 264 -2.69 23.85 -4.82
C ALA A 264 -2.47 23.12 -3.48
N VAL A 265 -3.19 22.01 -3.28
CA VAL A 265 -2.88 21.09 -2.18
C VAL A 265 -1.78 20.12 -2.59
N ILE A 266 -0.81 19.94 -1.70
CA ILE A 266 0.30 19.02 -1.92
C ILE A 266 -0.14 17.60 -1.55
N ILE A 267 0.02 16.66 -2.47
CA ILE A 267 -0.30 15.25 -2.27
C ILE A 267 0.99 14.48 -2.03
N GLU A 268 1.09 13.86 -0.86
CA GLU A 268 2.29 13.17 -0.38
C GLU A 268 2.05 11.69 -0.08
N GLY A 269 3.09 10.88 -0.22
CA GLY A 269 2.98 9.43 0.03
C GLY A 269 2.79 9.08 1.52
N ARG A 270 3.49 9.77 2.43
CA ARG A 270 3.55 9.40 3.86
C ARG A 270 2.89 10.45 4.75
N ASN A 271 2.17 10.00 5.77
CA ASN A 271 1.56 10.91 6.75
C ASN A 271 2.59 11.79 7.48
N ARG A 272 3.78 11.24 7.81
CA ARG A 272 4.84 12.03 8.45
C ARG A 272 5.25 13.24 7.64
N ASP A 273 5.35 13.08 6.31
CA ASP A 273 5.83 14.13 5.43
C ASP A 273 4.71 15.20 5.25
N VAL A 274 3.44 14.77 5.19
CA VAL A 274 2.25 15.65 5.27
C VAL A 274 2.21 16.47 6.54
N ASP A 275 2.39 15.82 7.70
CA ASP A 275 2.29 16.47 9.00
C ASP A 275 3.43 17.48 9.16
N ALA A 276 4.67 17.09 8.80
CA ALA A 276 5.83 17.98 8.82
C ALA A 276 5.67 19.21 7.93
N LEU A 277 5.12 19.05 6.72
CA LEU A 277 4.87 20.16 5.81
C LEU A 277 3.81 21.12 6.37
N ASN A 278 2.66 20.58 6.79
CA ASN A 278 1.58 21.38 7.36
C ASN A 278 2.04 22.17 8.60
N ASP A 279 2.83 21.53 9.49
CA ASP A 279 3.38 22.18 10.68
C ASP A 279 4.40 23.27 10.32
N ALA A 280 5.27 23.02 9.34
CA ALA A 280 6.24 24.00 8.86
C ALA A 280 5.55 25.22 8.24
N GLU A 281 4.51 25.04 7.43
CA GLU A 281 3.75 26.14 6.84
C GLU A 281 2.97 26.94 7.91
N LEU A 282 2.33 26.25 8.86
CA LEU A 282 1.67 26.90 9.99
C LEU A 282 2.65 27.70 10.87
N ALA A 283 3.88 27.21 11.03
CA ALA A 283 4.92 27.88 11.81
C ALA A 283 5.34 29.22 11.17
N LYS A 284 5.37 29.31 9.83
CA LYS A 284 5.72 30.54 9.08
C LYS A 284 4.73 31.68 9.30
N LEU A 285 3.47 31.37 9.62
CA LEU A 285 2.44 32.39 9.83
C LEU A 285 2.69 33.20 11.10
N ARG A 286 2.55 34.52 10.98
CA ARG A 286 2.56 35.45 12.12
C ARG A 286 1.24 35.35 12.90
N GLY A 287 1.27 35.83 14.14
CA GLY A 287 0.08 35.89 15.00
C GLY A 287 -0.03 34.73 15.99
N ALA A 288 -0.93 34.90 16.95
CA ALA A 288 -1.16 33.92 18.00
C ALA A 288 -1.81 32.65 17.44
N SER A 289 -1.28 31.50 17.83
CA SER A 289 -1.94 30.21 17.59
C SER A 289 -3.14 30.06 18.52
N ARG A 290 -4.23 29.48 18.01
CA ARG A 290 -5.36 29.00 18.80
C ARG A 290 -5.53 27.52 18.56
N THR A 291 -5.78 26.79 19.65
CA THR A 291 -6.07 25.36 19.61
C THR A 291 -7.54 25.14 19.87
N TYR A 292 -8.20 24.36 19.00
CA TYR A 292 -9.56 23.87 19.20
C TYR A 292 -9.50 22.40 19.58
N TYR A 293 -10.12 22.04 20.70
CA TYR A 293 -10.08 20.69 21.25
C TYR A 293 -11.34 19.92 20.85
N GLY A 294 -11.14 18.75 20.26
CA GLY A 294 -12.21 17.84 19.89
C GLY A 294 -12.75 17.15 21.13
N VAL A 295 -14.07 16.98 21.18
CA VAL A 295 -14.77 16.32 22.29
C VAL A 295 -15.26 14.98 21.79
N ALA A 296 -14.78 13.89 22.41
CA ALA A 296 -15.26 12.53 22.14
C ALA A 296 -16.14 12.06 23.30
N GLU A 297 -17.32 11.54 23.00
CA GLU A 297 -18.26 11.00 23.98
C GLU A 297 -18.68 9.58 23.55
N GLY A 298 -18.83 8.67 24.51
CA GLY A 298 -19.16 7.26 24.22
C GLY A 298 -18.03 6.49 23.54
N GLU A 299 -18.39 5.47 22.76
CA GLU A 299 -17.47 4.63 21.99
C GLU A 299 -17.09 5.29 20.66
N THR A 300 -15.80 5.62 20.48
CA THR A 300 -15.28 6.27 19.27
C THR A 300 -14.07 5.53 18.72
N PHE A 301 -13.76 5.75 17.43
CA PHE A 301 -12.63 5.10 16.76
C PHE A 301 -11.68 6.12 16.15
N GLN A 302 -10.38 5.90 16.36
CA GLN A 302 -9.32 6.65 15.71
C GLN A 302 -8.86 5.99 14.41
N PRO A 303 -8.32 6.76 13.44
CA PRO A 303 -8.18 8.22 13.47
C PRO A 303 -9.54 8.96 13.36
N TYR A 304 -9.66 10.08 14.06
CA TYR A 304 -10.85 10.93 14.02
C TYR A 304 -11.04 11.62 12.65
N PRO A 305 -12.28 11.99 12.28
CA PRO A 305 -12.56 12.67 11.01
C PRO A 305 -11.95 14.09 10.92
N ALA A 306 -11.68 14.72 12.06
CA ALA A 306 -10.92 15.97 12.19
C ALA A 306 -9.90 15.86 13.35
N PRO A 307 -8.78 16.62 13.34
CA PRO A 307 -7.76 16.53 14.39
C PRO A 307 -8.31 16.76 15.79
N ALA A 308 -7.89 15.93 16.76
CA ALA A 308 -8.27 16.07 18.17
C ALA A 308 -7.82 17.43 18.74
N ASN A 309 -6.59 17.84 18.39
CA ASN A 309 -6.06 19.16 18.70
C ASN A 309 -5.85 19.89 17.38
N LEU A 310 -6.78 20.77 17.02
CA LEU A 310 -6.69 21.54 15.79
C LEU A 310 -5.99 22.88 16.08
N HIS A 311 -4.72 22.96 15.71
CA HIS A 311 -3.91 24.17 15.84
C HIS A 311 -4.08 25.06 14.61
N LEU A 312 -4.51 26.31 14.81
CA LEU A 312 -4.73 27.27 13.71
C LEU A 312 -4.15 28.65 14.03
N LYS A 313 -3.78 29.36 12.98
CA LYS A 313 -3.46 30.80 12.97
C LYS A 313 -4.31 31.49 11.90
N VAL A 314 -4.49 32.79 12.03
CA VAL A 314 -5.02 33.59 10.92
C VAL A 314 -4.05 33.47 9.73
N GLY A 315 -4.60 33.25 8.54
CA GLY A 315 -3.85 32.91 7.33
C GLY A 315 -3.58 31.42 7.13
N ALA A 316 -3.98 30.54 8.06
CA ALA A 316 -3.78 29.11 7.90
C ALA A 316 -4.57 28.56 6.71
N ARG A 317 -3.90 27.75 5.88
CA ARG A 317 -4.54 26.98 4.82
C ARG A 317 -5.25 25.79 5.45
N VAL A 318 -6.54 25.65 5.20
CA VAL A 318 -7.34 24.58 5.77
C VAL A 318 -8.23 23.92 4.72
N MET A 319 -8.52 22.65 4.94
CA MET A 319 -9.45 21.86 4.15
C MET A 319 -10.67 21.51 5.00
N VAL A 320 -11.85 21.71 4.42
CA VAL A 320 -13.13 21.32 5.00
C VAL A 320 -13.26 19.80 4.96
N THR A 321 -13.58 19.17 6.10
CA THR A 321 -13.63 17.70 6.23
C THR A 321 -15.05 17.15 6.27
N PHE A 322 -16.06 18.01 6.20
CA PHE A 322 -17.47 17.66 6.24
C PHE A 322 -18.29 18.73 5.53
N ASN A 323 -19.38 18.33 4.87
CA ASN A 323 -20.28 19.27 4.21
C ASN A 323 -20.94 20.18 5.27
N THR A 324 -20.53 21.44 5.31
CA THR A 324 -21.29 22.51 5.96
C THR A 324 -22.32 22.99 4.94
N GLY A 325 -23.49 23.50 5.32
CA GLY A 325 -24.50 23.93 4.35
C GLY A 325 -24.01 24.94 3.28
N TYR A 326 -22.83 25.51 3.47
CA TYR A 326 -22.16 26.47 2.59
C TYR A 326 -20.89 25.94 1.92
N PHE A 327 -20.21 24.93 2.48
CA PHE A 327 -18.91 24.42 2.01
C PHE A 327 -18.89 22.90 2.00
N VAL A 328 -18.27 22.31 0.99
CA VAL A 328 -18.27 20.85 0.80
C VAL A 328 -16.99 20.20 1.32
N ASN A 329 -17.06 18.92 1.66
CA ASN A 329 -15.92 18.11 2.07
C ASN A 329 -14.85 18.07 0.96
N GLY A 330 -13.61 18.38 1.30
CA GLY A 330 -12.47 18.53 0.39
C GLY A 330 -12.24 19.97 -0.07
N GLU A 331 -13.18 20.89 0.18
CA GLU A 331 -13.02 22.30 -0.19
C GLU A 331 -11.90 22.96 0.60
N LEU A 332 -11.05 23.69 -0.11
CA LEU A 332 -9.89 24.36 0.45
C LEU A 332 -10.15 25.86 0.61
N GLY A 333 -9.51 26.44 1.61
CA GLY A 333 -9.56 27.87 1.86
C GLY A 333 -8.54 28.33 2.88
N THR A 334 -8.74 29.55 3.36
CA THR A 334 -7.86 30.21 4.32
C THR A 334 -8.66 30.67 5.53
N VAL A 335 -8.05 30.55 6.71
CA VAL A 335 -8.58 31.11 7.96
C VAL A 335 -8.44 32.63 7.93
N GLU A 336 -9.56 33.36 7.86
CA GLU A 336 -9.54 34.83 7.95
C GLU A 336 -9.56 35.32 9.40
N ARG A 337 -10.29 34.61 10.27
CA ARG A 337 -10.46 35.02 11.67
C ARG A 337 -10.75 33.82 12.55
N LEU A 338 -10.11 33.81 13.71
CA LEU A 338 -10.31 32.84 14.77
C LEU A 338 -11.29 33.41 15.79
N LYS A 339 -12.36 32.67 16.12
CA LYS A 339 -13.31 32.98 17.21
C LYS A 339 -13.24 31.86 18.25
N ASP A 340 -13.97 31.99 19.36
CA ASP A 340 -13.79 31.07 20.50
C ASP A 340 -14.19 29.64 20.17
N ASN A 341 -15.30 29.46 19.45
CA ASN A 341 -15.81 28.14 19.06
C ASN A 341 -16.02 28.00 17.55
N SER A 342 -15.49 28.90 16.73
CA SER A 342 -15.72 28.92 15.28
C SER A 342 -14.59 29.61 14.53
N VAL A 343 -14.56 29.41 13.22
CA VAL A 343 -13.57 29.98 12.32
C VAL A 343 -14.27 30.66 11.16
N VAL A 344 -13.86 31.89 10.83
CA VAL A 344 -14.26 32.51 9.56
C VAL A 344 -13.32 31.99 8.50
N PHE A 345 -13.89 31.25 7.57
CA PHE A 345 -13.22 30.58 6.46
C PHE A 345 -13.55 31.30 5.17
N ARG A 346 -12.52 31.55 4.35
CA ARG A 346 -12.67 32.02 2.98
C ARG A 346 -12.18 30.92 2.04
N SER A 347 -13.08 30.36 1.23
CA SER A 347 -12.74 29.40 0.18
C SER A 347 -11.92 30.07 -0.93
N ASP A 348 -11.28 29.26 -1.75
CA ASP A 348 -10.45 29.77 -2.86
C ASP A 348 -11.25 30.48 -3.95
N ASP A 349 -12.53 30.12 -4.10
CA ASP A 349 -13.45 30.83 -4.99
C ASP A 349 -13.97 32.16 -4.40
N GLY A 350 -13.47 32.56 -3.23
CA GLY A 350 -13.75 33.84 -2.59
C GLY A 350 -14.99 33.87 -1.69
N ARG A 351 -15.78 32.78 -1.61
CA ARG A 351 -16.89 32.70 -0.65
C ARG A 351 -16.36 32.72 0.77
N THR A 352 -17.00 33.52 1.62
CA THR A 352 -16.64 33.63 3.03
C THR A 352 -17.80 33.18 3.90
N GLY A 353 -17.50 32.39 4.92
CA GLY A 353 -18.51 31.83 5.81
C GLY A 353 -17.93 31.42 7.14
N GLU A 354 -18.80 31.24 8.13
CA GLU A 354 -18.40 30.80 9.46
C GLU A 354 -18.56 29.29 9.58
N ILE A 355 -17.46 28.62 9.92
CA ILE A 355 -17.42 27.20 10.23
C ILE A 355 -17.53 27.02 11.73
N THR A 356 -18.60 26.36 12.15
CA THR A 356 -18.87 25.96 13.53
C THR A 356 -18.54 24.48 13.73
N PRO A 357 -18.49 23.98 14.98
CA PRO A 357 -18.19 22.58 15.24
C PRO A 357 -19.25 21.67 14.62
N ASN A 358 -18.81 20.57 14.04
CA ASN A 358 -19.64 19.48 13.54
C ASN A 358 -19.55 18.28 14.49
N THR A 359 -20.65 17.55 14.65
CA THR A 359 -20.70 16.31 15.42
C THR A 359 -20.79 15.12 14.48
N TRP A 360 -19.74 14.30 14.40
CA TRP A 360 -19.79 13.00 13.73
C TRP A 360 -20.34 11.95 14.69
N THR A 361 -21.27 11.16 14.19
CA THR A 361 -21.93 10.10 14.96
C THR A 361 -21.36 8.74 14.55
N TYR A 362 -20.80 8.01 15.51
CA TYR A 362 -20.39 6.63 15.31
C TYR A 362 -21.60 5.72 15.55
N ARG A 363 -21.90 4.90 14.55
CA ARG A 363 -23.05 4.01 14.55
C ARG A 363 -22.64 2.56 14.65
N ARG A 364 -23.43 1.79 15.40
CA ARG A 364 -23.44 0.33 15.37
C ARG A 364 -24.83 -0.13 15.00
N TYR A 365 -24.89 -1.22 14.24
CA TYR A 365 -26.17 -1.88 14.00
C TYR A 365 -26.55 -2.72 15.23
N GLY A 366 -27.82 -2.65 15.60
CA GLY A 366 -28.44 -3.46 16.65
C GLY A 366 -29.72 -4.12 16.15
N VAL A 367 -30.33 -4.92 17.00
CA VAL A 367 -31.62 -5.57 16.73
C VAL A 367 -32.62 -5.14 17.79
N THR A 368 -33.82 -4.75 17.35
CA THR A 368 -34.94 -4.50 18.26
C THR A 368 -36.18 -5.23 17.75
N LYS A 369 -37.11 -5.54 18.66
CA LYS A 369 -38.40 -6.13 18.29
C LYS A 369 -39.42 -5.05 17.95
N ARG A 370 -39.99 -5.10 16.75
CA ARG A 370 -41.13 -4.26 16.34
C ARG A 370 -42.27 -5.15 15.88
N GLY A 371 -43.37 -5.16 16.63
CA GLY A 371 -44.52 -6.03 16.34
C GLY A 371 -44.20 -7.52 16.49
N GLY A 372 -43.28 -7.87 17.40
CA GLY A 372 -42.85 -9.26 17.65
C GLY A 372 -41.74 -9.77 16.73
N VAL A 373 -41.42 -9.04 15.66
CA VAL A 373 -40.40 -9.41 14.67
C VAL A 373 -39.12 -8.64 14.90
N ASP A 374 -37.97 -9.32 14.80
CA ASP A 374 -36.66 -8.68 14.90
C ASP A 374 -36.42 -7.73 13.71
N ARG A 375 -35.98 -6.51 13.99
CA ARG A 375 -35.69 -5.46 13.01
C ARG A 375 -34.32 -4.86 13.26
N LEU A 376 -33.59 -4.66 12.16
CA LEU A 376 -32.32 -3.96 12.17
C LEU A 376 -32.54 -2.51 12.59
N THR A 377 -31.70 -2.03 13.49
CA THR A 377 -31.70 -0.64 13.97
C THR A 377 -30.30 -0.08 13.95
N GLY A 378 -30.18 1.23 13.83
CA GLY A 378 -28.91 1.94 14.02
C GLY A 378 -28.90 2.59 15.39
N GLU A 379 -27.90 2.28 16.20
CA GLU A 379 -27.66 2.91 17.48
C GLU A 379 -26.44 3.83 17.38
N THR A 380 -26.55 5.01 18.00
CA THR A 380 -25.39 5.89 18.21
C THR A 380 -24.62 5.37 19.41
N ILE A 381 -23.40 4.89 19.18
CA ILE A 381 -22.52 4.37 20.25
C ILE A 381 -21.57 5.44 20.78
N GLY A 382 -21.34 6.50 20.02
CA GLY A 382 -20.52 7.62 20.44
C GLY A 382 -20.53 8.75 19.43
N THR A 383 -19.99 9.89 19.84
CA THR A 383 -19.93 11.11 19.04
C THR A 383 -18.54 11.72 19.15
N TYR A 384 -18.14 12.40 18.09
CA TYR A 384 -16.96 13.25 18.09
C TYR A 384 -17.34 14.62 17.58
N THR A 385 -17.07 15.66 18.35
CA THR A 385 -17.43 17.05 18.04
C THR A 385 -16.16 17.88 17.87
N GLN A 386 -15.98 18.48 16.71
CA GLN A 386 -14.83 19.33 16.38
C GLN A 386 -15.16 20.23 15.19
N LEU A 387 -14.42 21.32 15.00
CA LEU A 387 -14.45 22.06 13.74
C LEU A 387 -14.14 21.10 12.57
N PRO A 388 -14.96 21.06 11.50
CA PRO A 388 -14.74 20.19 10.33
C PRO A 388 -13.64 20.74 9.43
N LEU A 389 -12.45 20.89 10.01
CA LEU A 389 -11.27 21.47 9.40
C LEU A 389 -10.05 20.62 9.70
N ARG A 390 -9.11 20.63 8.78
CA ARG A 390 -7.72 20.19 8.98
C ARG A 390 -6.78 21.14 8.25
N LEU A 391 -5.51 21.14 8.60
CA LEU A 391 -4.51 21.84 7.80
C LEU A 391 -4.53 21.29 6.36
N GLY A 392 -4.47 22.23 5.40
CA GLY A 392 -4.79 21.98 4.01
C GLY A 392 -3.65 22.27 3.04
N TRP A 393 -2.42 22.49 3.51
CA TRP A 393 -1.26 22.62 2.62
C TRP A 393 -0.89 21.27 2.02
N ALA A 394 -0.90 20.20 2.82
CA ALA A 394 -0.62 18.85 2.36
C ALA A 394 -1.66 17.82 2.84
N VAL A 395 -1.83 16.76 2.05
CA VAL A 395 -2.68 15.60 2.33
C VAL A 395 -1.99 14.32 1.84
N SER A 396 -2.18 13.20 2.54
CA SER A 396 -1.60 11.93 2.07
C SER A 396 -2.41 11.33 0.92
N ILE A 397 -1.77 10.57 0.03
CA ILE A 397 -2.42 9.84 -1.07
C ILE A 397 -3.62 9.02 -0.55
N HIS A 398 -3.43 8.28 0.54
CA HIS A 398 -4.50 7.50 1.20
C HIS A 398 -5.68 8.35 1.64
N LYS A 399 -5.42 9.53 2.21
CA LYS A 399 -6.48 10.46 2.61
C LYS A 399 -7.10 11.17 1.41
N SER A 400 -6.45 11.25 0.25
CA SER A 400 -6.99 11.87 -0.96
C SER A 400 -7.96 10.97 -1.74
N GLN A 401 -7.97 9.66 -1.48
CA GLN A 401 -8.89 8.73 -2.14
C GLN A 401 -10.36 9.16 -2.00
N GLY A 402 -11.14 8.95 -3.05
CA GLY A 402 -12.51 9.49 -3.17
C GLY A 402 -12.63 11.01 -3.42
N GLN A 403 -11.65 11.83 -3.03
CA GLN A 403 -11.75 13.30 -3.13
C GLN A 403 -11.45 13.85 -4.53
N THR A 404 -11.84 15.12 -4.75
CA THR A 404 -11.53 15.92 -5.94
C THR A 404 -11.04 17.29 -5.47
N TYR A 405 -9.93 17.78 -6.04
CA TYR A 405 -9.36 19.08 -5.73
C TYR A 405 -9.32 19.97 -6.98
N ASP A 406 -9.36 21.29 -6.78
CA ASP A 406 -9.31 22.26 -7.87
C ASP A 406 -7.91 22.41 -8.47
N ALA A 407 -6.87 22.31 -7.64
CA ALA A 407 -5.47 22.24 -8.04
C ALA A 407 -4.64 21.39 -7.07
N THR A 408 -3.63 20.69 -7.59
CA THR A 408 -2.75 19.83 -6.79
C THR A 408 -1.29 19.97 -7.21
N GLU A 409 -0.40 19.88 -6.22
CA GLU A 409 1.00 19.55 -6.43
C GLU A 409 1.22 18.11 -5.98
N VAL A 410 1.83 17.28 -6.81
CA VAL A 410 1.95 15.84 -6.54
C VAL A 410 3.42 15.48 -6.49
N ASP A 411 3.87 14.87 -5.39
CA ASP A 411 5.09 14.07 -5.41
C ASP A 411 4.78 12.69 -6.00
N PRO A 412 5.26 12.37 -7.21
CA PRO A 412 4.95 11.11 -7.85
C PRO A 412 5.69 9.90 -7.25
N ALA A 413 6.58 10.09 -6.26
CA ALA A 413 7.34 9.00 -5.66
C ALA A 413 6.45 8.06 -4.82
N THR A 414 6.13 6.89 -5.39
CA THR A 414 5.29 5.88 -4.74
C THR A 414 5.93 4.49 -4.76
N TRP A 415 5.47 3.59 -3.89
CA TRP A 415 6.06 2.27 -3.65
C TRP A 415 5.04 1.12 -3.61
N ASP A 416 3.78 1.39 -3.94
CA ASP A 416 2.71 0.38 -3.94
C ASP A 416 1.77 0.60 -5.13
N ALA A 417 1.09 -0.47 -5.53
CA ALA A 417 0.17 -0.48 -6.65
C ALA A 417 -0.96 0.54 -6.47
N GLY A 418 -1.31 1.25 -7.54
CA GLY A 418 -2.42 2.20 -7.56
C GLY A 418 -2.18 3.51 -6.81
N MET A 419 -1.10 3.66 -6.02
CA MET A 419 -0.82 4.90 -5.27
C MET A 419 -0.68 6.12 -6.19
N LEU A 420 0.17 6.02 -7.23
CA LEU A 420 0.36 7.12 -8.17
C LEU A 420 -0.92 7.39 -8.95
N TYR A 421 -1.64 6.36 -9.40
CA TYR A 421 -2.94 6.51 -10.05
C TYR A 421 -3.95 7.28 -9.18
N VAL A 422 -4.03 6.95 -7.88
CA VAL A 422 -4.89 7.67 -6.94
C VAL A 422 -4.48 9.14 -6.87
N ALA A 423 -3.18 9.44 -6.74
CA ALA A 423 -2.69 10.83 -6.69
C ALA A 423 -3.02 11.62 -7.97
N LEU A 424 -2.73 11.08 -9.15
CA LEU A 424 -2.96 11.74 -10.45
C LEU A 424 -4.45 11.98 -10.74
N SER A 425 -5.34 11.13 -10.23
CA SER A 425 -6.78 11.20 -10.52
C SER A 425 -7.56 12.18 -9.63
N ARG A 426 -6.89 13.00 -8.81
CA ARG A 426 -7.55 13.92 -7.85
C ARG A 426 -7.99 15.24 -8.46
N VAL A 427 -7.47 15.65 -9.62
CA VAL A 427 -7.86 16.89 -10.30
C VAL A 427 -8.83 16.64 -11.46
N ARG A 428 -9.54 17.70 -11.88
CA ARG A 428 -10.45 17.66 -13.04
C ARG A 428 -9.75 17.85 -14.38
N ARG A 429 -8.63 18.58 -14.40
CA ARG A 429 -7.89 18.95 -15.61
C ARG A 429 -6.38 18.88 -15.34
N ILE A 430 -5.60 18.49 -16.35
CA ILE A 430 -4.16 18.29 -16.23
C ILE A 430 -3.39 19.59 -15.96
N ASP A 431 -3.87 20.73 -16.49
CA ASP A 431 -3.30 22.07 -16.27
C ASP A 431 -3.42 22.55 -14.80
N LYS A 432 -4.20 21.83 -13.99
CA LYS A 432 -4.35 22.07 -12.55
C LYS A 432 -3.49 21.14 -11.69
N MET A 433 -2.68 20.30 -12.29
CA MET A 433 -1.72 19.44 -11.60
C MET A 433 -0.29 19.89 -11.90
N HIS A 434 0.48 20.13 -10.85
CA HIS A 434 1.92 20.25 -10.91
C HIS A 434 2.58 18.97 -10.39
N LEU A 435 3.63 18.51 -11.05
CA LEU A 435 4.46 17.39 -10.59
C LEU A 435 5.76 17.95 -10.02
N THR A 436 6.09 17.61 -8.76
CA THR A 436 7.32 18.13 -8.10
C THR A 436 8.60 17.62 -8.78
N LYS A 437 8.50 16.52 -9.53
CA LYS A 437 9.56 15.92 -10.34
C LYS A 437 8.91 15.11 -11.46
N LYS A 438 9.67 14.81 -12.53
CA LYS A 438 9.19 13.93 -13.59
C LYS A 438 8.86 12.54 -13.02
N ILE A 439 7.77 11.94 -13.47
CA ILE A 439 7.37 10.58 -13.11
C ILE A 439 8.43 9.60 -13.59
N ASN A 440 8.94 8.81 -12.66
CA ASN A 440 9.75 7.64 -12.95
C ASN A 440 8.83 6.40 -13.14
N ARG A 441 9.16 5.55 -14.13
CA ARG A 441 8.46 4.28 -14.40
C ARG A 441 8.28 3.41 -13.15
N TYR A 442 9.25 3.39 -12.22
CA TYR A 442 9.16 2.56 -11.01
C TYR A 442 8.04 2.97 -10.05
N TRP A 443 7.57 4.21 -10.14
CA TRP A 443 6.48 4.67 -9.29
C TRP A 443 5.11 4.31 -9.85
N LEU A 444 5.01 4.06 -11.16
CA LEU A 444 3.76 3.67 -11.81
C LEU A 444 3.53 2.17 -11.69
N MET A 445 2.99 1.74 -10.54
CA MET A 445 2.77 0.34 -10.20
C MET A 445 1.29 -0.07 -10.31
N ALA A 446 1.03 -1.26 -10.87
CA ALA A 446 -0.29 -1.90 -10.85
C ALA A 446 -0.19 -3.42 -10.60
N SER A 447 -1.18 -4.02 -9.92
CA SER A 447 -1.21 -5.48 -9.72
C SER A 447 -1.64 -6.19 -11.01
N LYS A 448 -0.87 -7.20 -11.41
CA LYS A 448 -1.18 -8.06 -12.56
C LYS A 448 -2.44 -8.89 -12.32
N GLU A 449 -2.63 -9.32 -11.08
CA GLU A 449 -3.82 -10.06 -10.62
C GLU A 449 -5.07 -9.21 -10.76
N VAL A 450 -4.99 -7.91 -10.42
CA VAL A 450 -6.10 -6.95 -10.59
C VAL A 450 -6.42 -6.74 -12.06
N VAL A 451 -5.42 -6.47 -12.90
CA VAL A 451 -5.65 -6.28 -14.35
C VAL A 451 -6.23 -7.55 -14.97
N GLY A 452 -5.70 -8.72 -14.59
CA GLY A 452 -6.23 -10.03 -14.98
C GLY A 452 -7.69 -10.22 -14.54
N PHE A 453 -8.01 -9.90 -13.29
CA PHE A 453 -9.38 -9.96 -12.77
C PHE A 453 -10.33 -9.09 -13.56
N TYR A 454 -10.01 -7.80 -13.77
CA TYR A 454 -10.87 -6.91 -14.55
C TYR A 454 -11.06 -7.41 -15.98
N SER A 455 -10.04 -8.00 -16.63
CA SER A 455 -10.18 -8.54 -17.99
C SER A 455 -11.26 -9.64 -18.14
N THR A 456 -11.66 -10.28 -17.02
CA THR A 456 -12.75 -11.26 -16.97
C THR A 456 -14.15 -10.62 -16.90
N ILE A 457 -14.24 -9.33 -16.57
CA ILE A 457 -15.51 -8.62 -16.39
C ILE A 457 -15.95 -7.99 -17.72
N PRO A 458 -17.17 -8.29 -18.22
CA PRO A 458 -17.67 -7.66 -19.44
C PRO A 458 -17.71 -6.13 -19.35
N GLY A 459 -17.31 -5.45 -20.43
CA GLY A 459 -17.34 -3.99 -20.52
C GLY A 459 -16.11 -3.27 -19.94
N THR A 460 -15.16 -3.99 -19.32
CA THR A 460 -13.88 -3.40 -18.92
C THR A 460 -12.94 -3.28 -20.12
N PRO A 461 -12.16 -2.18 -20.23
CA PRO A 461 -11.05 -2.11 -21.17
C PRO A 461 -10.06 -3.26 -20.94
N ARG A 462 -9.70 -3.99 -21.99
CA ARG A 462 -8.63 -4.99 -21.95
C ARG A 462 -7.29 -4.29 -22.12
N TYR A 463 -6.31 -4.71 -21.33
CA TYR A 463 -4.93 -4.24 -21.44
C TYR A 463 -4.02 -5.40 -21.83
N GLU A 464 -3.28 -5.23 -22.92
CA GLU A 464 -2.36 -6.24 -23.46
C GLU A 464 -0.88 -5.80 -23.37
N GLY A 465 -0.60 -4.63 -22.79
CA GLY A 465 0.75 -4.09 -22.66
C GLY A 465 1.53 -4.60 -21.44
N GLU A 466 2.76 -4.11 -21.28
CA GLU A 466 3.61 -4.45 -20.14
C GLU A 466 3.13 -3.74 -18.86
N ILE A 467 2.68 -4.54 -17.89
CA ILE A 467 2.36 -4.05 -16.54
C ILE A 467 3.62 -4.01 -15.70
N PHE A 468 4.00 -2.81 -15.25
CA PHE A 468 4.98 -2.67 -14.19
C PHE A 468 4.31 -2.91 -12.83
N SER A 469 4.59 -4.06 -12.20
CA SER A 469 3.97 -4.39 -10.92
C SER A 469 4.71 -3.84 -9.70
N GLY A 470 5.98 -3.45 -9.86
CA GLY A 470 6.91 -3.05 -8.79
C GLY A 470 7.17 -4.12 -7.71
N PHE A 471 6.27 -5.08 -7.53
CA PHE A 471 6.52 -6.40 -6.96
C PHE A 471 7.41 -7.17 -7.93
N SER A 472 8.72 -7.05 -7.75
CA SER A 472 9.66 -7.94 -8.40
C SER A 472 9.41 -9.34 -7.83
N HIS A 473 8.97 -10.27 -8.68
CA HIS A 473 9.24 -11.69 -8.47
C HIS A 473 10.74 -11.89 -8.56
N THR A 474 11.50 -11.42 -7.57
CA THR A 474 12.94 -11.65 -7.62
C THR A 474 13.14 -13.14 -7.55
N LYS A 475 13.50 -13.77 -8.67
CA LYS A 475 13.91 -15.17 -8.65
C LYS A 475 15.08 -15.28 -7.66
N PRO A 476 15.17 -16.36 -6.87
CA PRO A 476 16.34 -16.57 -6.03
C PRO A 476 17.62 -16.45 -6.85
N ALA A 477 18.63 -15.74 -6.35
CA ALA A 477 19.87 -15.48 -7.11
C ALA A 477 20.55 -16.76 -7.66
N LYS A 478 20.34 -17.90 -6.98
CA LYS A 478 20.83 -19.23 -7.39
C LYS A 478 20.16 -19.79 -8.65
N ASP A 479 19.01 -19.27 -9.05
CA ASP A 479 18.19 -19.79 -10.14
C ASP A 479 18.50 -19.11 -11.48
N PHE A 480 19.42 -18.12 -11.49
CA PHE A 480 19.93 -17.47 -12.70
C PHE A 480 21.03 -18.30 -13.34
N LYS A 481 20.99 -18.42 -14.67
CA LYS A 481 22.01 -19.06 -15.51
C LYS A 481 22.29 -18.18 -16.72
N ALA A 482 23.53 -18.23 -17.22
CA ALA A 482 23.89 -17.52 -18.46
C ALA A 482 22.97 -17.98 -19.60
N LYS A 483 22.47 -17.03 -20.39
CA LYS A 483 21.64 -17.33 -21.57
C LYS A 483 22.42 -18.12 -22.62
N ASP A 484 23.70 -17.82 -22.76
CA ASP A 484 24.65 -18.51 -23.64
C ASP A 484 25.95 -18.77 -22.88
N PRO A 485 26.11 -19.97 -22.27
CA PRO A 485 27.31 -20.32 -21.51
C PRO A 485 28.60 -20.34 -22.34
N ASP A 486 28.51 -20.59 -23.65
CA ASP A 486 29.67 -20.71 -24.54
C ASP A 486 30.17 -19.33 -25.01
N ALA A 487 29.34 -18.29 -24.88
CA ALA A 487 29.68 -16.90 -25.21
C ALA A 487 30.30 -16.10 -24.05
N ILE A 488 30.47 -16.71 -22.86
CA ILE A 488 31.02 -16.02 -21.70
C ILE A 488 32.49 -15.65 -21.94
N ASN A 489 32.81 -14.36 -21.88
CA ASN A 489 34.18 -13.86 -22.01
C ASN A 489 34.94 -13.96 -20.66
N PRO A 490 35.99 -14.79 -20.54
CA PRO A 490 36.75 -14.92 -19.30
C PRO A 490 37.54 -13.67 -18.88
N ASP A 491 37.77 -12.74 -19.82
CA ASP A 491 38.47 -11.47 -19.54
C ASP A 491 37.53 -10.41 -18.96
N ASN A 492 36.22 -10.69 -18.86
CA ASN A 492 35.26 -9.78 -18.26
C ASN A 492 35.57 -9.58 -16.75
N PRO A 493 35.50 -8.35 -16.23
CA PRO A 493 35.81 -8.04 -14.84
C PRO A 493 34.89 -8.72 -13.81
N LEU A 494 33.73 -9.21 -14.23
CA LEU A 494 32.78 -9.95 -13.39
C LEU A 494 32.98 -11.48 -13.46
N TYR A 495 33.82 -12.00 -14.35
CA TYR A 495 34.02 -13.44 -14.50
C TYR A 495 34.48 -14.08 -13.18
N GLY A 496 33.68 -15.02 -12.66
CA GLY A 496 33.92 -15.71 -11.40
C GLY A 496 33.68 -14.89 -10.12
N LYS A 497 33.24 -13.63 -10.22
CA LYS A 497 33.07 -12.70 -9.09
C LYS A 497 31.68 -12.79 -8.46
N GLY A 498 31.62 -12.71 -7.13
CA GLY A 498 30.37 -12.64 -6.38
C GLY A 498 29.81 -11.22 -6.32
N VAL A 499 28.58 -11.01 -6.78
CA VAL A 499 27.96 -9.67 -6.85
C VAL A 499 26.67 -9.62 -6.04
N VAL A 500 26.52 -8.60 -5.20
CA VAL A 500 25.30 -8.33 -4.42
C VAL A 500 24.78 -6.94 -4.76
N PHE A 501 23.51 -6.84 -5.12
CA PHE A 501 22.84 -5.55 -5.34
C PHE A 501 22.08 -5.09 -4.09
N THR A 502 22.11 -3.80 -3.82
CA THR A 502 21.35 -3.13 -2.76
C THR A 502 20.84 -1.77 -3.25
N GLY A 503 19.72 -1.31 -2.68
CA GLY A 503 19.04 -0.11 -3.18
C GLY A 503 18.35 -0.32 -4.52
N ASP A 504 17.77 0.78 -4.98
CA ASP A 504 17.04 0.89 -6.24
C ASP A 504 17.89 1.67 -7.23
N PHE A 505 17.85 1.27 -8.50
CA PHE A 505 18.72 1.77 -9.56
C PHE A 505 17.98 2.83 -10.39
N ASP A 506 18.65 3.94 -10.69
CA ASP A 506 18.11 5.08 -11.44
C ASP A 506 17.89 4.74 -12.93
N ASP A 507 18.71 3.86 -13.50
CA ASP A 507 18.55 3.31 -14.86
C ASP A 507 17.32 2.40 -14.99
N GLY A 508 16.75 2.02 -13.85
CA GLY A 508 15.57 1.23 -13.75
C GLY A 508 15.76 -0.28 -13.94
N SER A 509 17.00 -0.73 -13.94
CA SER A 509 17.31 -2.15 -13.96
C SER A 509 16.68 -2.84 -12.74
N SER A 510 15.88 -3.87 -12.99
CA SER A 510 15.39 -4.69 -11.89
C SER A 510 16.53 -5.52 -11.30
N ARG A 511 16.38 -5.97 -10.05
CA ARG A 511 17.37 -6.88 -9.44
C ARG A 511 17.55 -8.17 -10.25
N ASP A 512 16.54 -8.60 -10.99
CA ASP A 512 16.62 -9.79 -11.81
C ASP A 512 17.38 -9.53 -13.12
N ASP A 513 17.21 -8.35 -13.73
CA ASP A 513 17.98 -7.94 -14.91
C ASP A 513 19.47 -7.83 -14.56
N LEU A 514 19.78 -7.18 -13.43
CA LEU A 514 21.14 -7.06 -12.93
C LEU A 514 21.78 -8.42 -12.61
N ARG A 515 21.01 -9.36 -12.04
CA ARG A 515 21.50 -10.72 -11.78
C ARG A 515 21.68 -11.53 -13.05
N GLN A 516 20.80 -11.35 -14.03
CA GLN A 516 20.93 -11.98 -15.35
C GLN A 516 22.19 -11.48 -16.06
N LEU A 517 22.46 -10.17 -16.00
CA LEU A 517 23.68 -9.57 -16.55
C LEU A 517 24.95 -10.14 -15.89
N VAL A 518 24.93 -10.31 -14.56
CA VAL A 518 26.05 -10.92 -13.83
C VAL A 518 26.34 -12.35 -14.32
N VAL A 519 25.32 -13.20 -14.51
CA VAL A 519 25.55 -14.57 -14.99
C VAL A 519 25.93 -14.62 -16.47
N ASP A 520 25.40 -13.73 -17.30
CA ASP A 520 25.75 -13.62 -18.72
C ASP A 520 27.23 -13.22 -18.90
N PHE A 521 27.82 -12.52 -17.93
CA PHE A 521 29.25 -12.23 -17.85
C PHE A 521 30.09 -13.26 -17.06
N GLY A 522 29.52 -14.41 -16.70
CA GLY A 522 30.22 -15.47 -15.97
C GLY A 522 30.45 -15.20 -14.48
N GLY A 523 29.81 -14.17 -13.93
CA GLY A 523 29.78 -13.85 -12.51
C GLY A 523 28.78 -14.68 -11.72
N LYS A 524 28.72 -14.43 -10.41
CA LYS A 524 27.89 -15.17 -9.44
C LYS A 524 27.00 -14.20 -8.67
N PRO A 525 25.71 -14.03 -9.04
CA PRO A 525 24.80 -13.19 -8.27
C PRO A 525 24.55 -13.79 -6.88
N GLN A 526 24.45 -12.94 -5.87
CA GLN A 526 24.27 -13.34 -4.48
C GLN A 526 23.14 -12.53 -3.82
N ALA A 527 22.37 -13.20 -2.95
CA ALA A 527 21.30 -12.55 -2.19
C ALA A 527 21.80 -11.84 -0.92
N LYS A 528 22.93 -12.29 -0.36
CA LYS A 528 23.49 -11.82 0.91
C LYS A 528 24.99 -11.62 0.78
N VAL A 529 25.51 -10.60 1.46
CA VAL A 529 26.95 -10.37 1.58
C VAL A 529 27.58 -11.48 2.43
N SER A 530 28.62 -12.10 1.90
CA SER A 530 29.34 -13.24 2.46
C SER A 530 30.85 -13.06 2.25
N GLY A 531 31.67 -13.97 2.80
CA GLY A 531 33.11 -13.98 2.53
C GLY A 531 33.49 -14.31 1.08
N ARG A 532 32.51 -14.56 0.20
CA ARG A 532 32.68 -14.80 -1.24
C ARG A 532 32.11 -13.67 -2.09
N THR A 533 31.78 -12.52 -1.49
CA THR A 533 31.28 -11.34 -2.21
C THR A 533 32.45 -10.47 -2.63
N ASP A 534 32.55 -10.17 -3.91
CA ASP A 534 33.58 -9.31 -4.49
C ASP A 534 33.05 -7.88 -4.68
N TYR A 535 31.80 -7.73 -5.11
CA TYR A 535 31.15 -6.43 -5.31
C TYR A 535 29.83 -6.33 -4.55
N VAL A 536 29.62 -5.21 -3.88
CA VAL A 536 28.32 -4.74 -3.42
C VAL A 536 27.97 -3.49 -4.20
N VAL A 537 26.99 -3.60 -5.09
CA VAL A 537 26.55 -2.47 -5.92
C VAL A 537 25.37 -1.80 -5.24
N GLN A 538 25.52 -0.52 -4.95
CA GLN A 538 24.50 0.31 -4.33
C GLN A 538 23.86 1.21 -5.39
N GLY A 539 22.55 1.03 -5.58
CA GLY A 539 21.74 1.91 -6.42
C GLY A 539 21.74 3.35 -5.88
N ASN A 540 21.72 4.32 -6.79
CA ASN A 540 21.95 5.73 -6.48
C ASN A 540 20.91 6.30 -5.49
N SER A 541 19.67 5.84 -5.53
CA SER A 541 18.60 6.27 -4.61
C SER A 541 18.96 6.06 -3.13
N ASP A 542 19.66 4.97 -2.80
CA ASP A 542 20.17 4.70 -1.44
C ASP A 542 21.54 5.37 -1.18
N TYR A 543 22.31 5.66 -2.23
CA TYR A 543 23.64 6.27 -2.15
C TYR A 543 23.55 7.78 -1.85
N VAL A 544 22.67 8.50 -2.56
CA VAL A 544 22.43 9.95 -2.40
C VAL A 544 21.84 10.27 -1.02
N ALA A 545 21.12 9.31 -0.41
CA ALA A 545 20.59 9.44 0.95
C ALA A 545 21.61 9.12 2.07
N GLU A 546 22.89 8.86 1.73
CA GLU A 546 23.96 8.39 2.63
C GLU A 546 23.53 7.22 3.54
N ARG A 547 22.59 6.40 3.06
CA ARG A 547 21.91 5.43 3.91
C ARG A 547 22.73 4.15 4.01
N GLU A 548 23.33 3.91 5.17
CA GLU A 548 24.09 2.67 5.38
C GLU A 548 23.14 1.46 5.48
N THR A 549 23.02 0.72 4.38
CA THR A 549 22.22 -0.51 4.38
C THR A 549 22.93 -1.61 5.17
N GLY A 550 22.15 -2.56 5.73
CA GLY A 550 22.72 -3.71 6.44
C GLY A 550 23.67 -4.57 5.59
N LYS A 551 23.58 -4.50 4.25
CA LYS A 551 24.50 -5.15 3.31
C LYS A 551 25.84 -4.41 3.22
N ILE A 552 25.82 -3.08 3.17
CA ILE A 552 27.03 -2.24 3.13
C ILE A 552 27.81 -2.36 4.43
N ARG A 553 27.11 -2.26 5.57
CA ARG A 553 27.72 -2.47 6.90
C ARG A 553 28.44 -3.82 6.97
N LYS A 554 27.80 -4.89 6.51
CA LYS A 554 28.38 -6.24 6.48
C LYS A 554 29.56 -6.38 5.50
N ALA A 555 29.56 -5.64 4.40
CA ALA A 555 30.69 -5.60 3.46
C ALA A 555 31.91 -4.94 4.12
N ARG A 556 31.71 -3.80 4.77
CA ARG A 556 32.76 -3.09 5.54
C ARG A 556 33.31 -3.95 6.69
N GLU A 557 32.44 -4.64 7.42
CA GLU A 557 32.85 -5.62 8.44
C GLU A 557 33.74 -6.72 7.84
N ASN A 558 33.36 -7.33 6.70
CA ASN A 558 34.16 -8.40 6.08
C ASN A 558 35.58 -7.93 5.69
N VAL A 559 35.71 -6.68 5.23
CA VAL A 559 36.99 -6.04 4.92
C VAL A 559 37.79 -5.81 6.21
N ALA A 560 37.16 -5.23 7.24
CA ALA A 560 37.79 -4.97 8.54
C ALA A 560 38.28 -6.26 9.25
N PHE A 561 37.59 -7.39 9.04
CA PHE A 561 37.98 -8.70 9.58
C PHE A 561 38.91 -9.51 8.67
N GLY A 562 39.46 -8.91 7.60
CA GLY A 562 40.47 -9.53 6.73
C GLY A 562 39.99 -10.76 5.94
N LYS A 563 38.68 -10.90 5.71
CA LYS A 563 38.09 -12.09 5.06
C LYS A 563 38.18 -12.03 3.53
N ARG A 564 38.02 -10.84 2.93
CA ARG A 564 38.24 -10.51 1.50
C ARG A 564 38.08 -9.00 1.27
N ASP A 565 38.66 -8.49 0.20
CA ASP A 565 38.54 -7.09 -0.25
C ASP A 565 37.24 -6.88 -1.06
N THR A 566 36.10 -6.85 -0.36
CA THR A 566 34.79 -6.57 -0.97
C THR A 566 34.67 -5.08 -1.32
N LYS A 567 34.48 -4.77 -2.59
CA LYS A 567 34.30 -3.39 -3.07
C LYS A 567 32.83 -2.98 -3.01
N VAL A 568 32.55 -1.87 -2.35
CA VAL A 568 31.24 -1.20 -2.45
C VAL A 568 31.33 -0.18 -3.57
N ILE A 569 30.51 -0.31 -4.60
CA ILE A 569 30.51 0.58 -5.77
C ILE A 569 29.13 1.19 -5.97
N SER A 570 29.10 2.43 -6.45
CA SER A 570 27.89 3.13 -6.88
C SER A 570 27.35 2.55 -8.19
N GLU A 571 26.11 2.92 -8.51
CA GLU A 571 25.48 2.60 -9.80
C GLU A 571 26.28 3.16 -10.99
N ALA A 572 26.80 4.38 -10.90
CA ALA A 572 27.63 4.96 -11.95
C ALA A 572 28.92 4.16 -12.18
N GLU A 573 29.58 3.73 -11.10
CA GLU A 573 30.78 2.86 -11.19
C GLU A 573 30.43 1.47 -11.73
N TRP A 574 29.23 0.97 -11.45
CA TRP A 574 28.72 -0.27 -12.02
C TRP A 574 28.58 -0.18 -13.53
N HIS A 575 28.00 0.90 -14.07
CA HIS A 575 27.91 1.12 -15.51
C HIS A 575 29.27 1.20 -16.18
N VAL A 576 30.22 1.93 -15.60
CA VAL A 576 31.62 1.97 -16.09
C VAL A 576 32.25 0.57 -16.13
N LEU A 577 31.89 -0.30 -15.20
CA LEU A 577 32.40 -1.67 -15.12
C LEU A 577 31.82 -2.60 -16.19
N VAL A 578 30.53 -2.46 -16.53
CA VAL A 578 29.80 -3.45 -17.34
C VAL A 578 29.49 -3.00 -18.76
N ASP A 579 29.21 -1.72 -19.00
CA ASP A 579 28.76 -1.21 -20.30
C ASP A 579 29.74 -1.48 -21.45
N PRO A 580 31.08 -1.37 -21.28
CA PRO A 580 32.04 -1.67 -22.35
C PRO A 580 32.04 -3.13 -22.83
N TRP A 581 31.39 -4.03 -22.09
CA TRP A 581 31.35 -5.47 -22.36
C TRP A 581 30.02 -5.92 -22.96
N ILE A 582 29.01 -5.06 -22.95
CA ILE A 582 27.70 -5.35 -23.55
C ILE A 582 27.88 -5.47 -25.07
N GLY A 583 27.50 -6.62 -25.64
CA GLY A 583 27.59 -6.88 -27.08
C GLY A 583 28.99 -7.28 -27.61
N ARG A 584 29.98 -7.50 -26.73
CA ARG A 584 31.34 -7.89 -27.13
C ARG A 584 31.46 -9.42 -27.21
N ALA A 585 31.75 -9.97 -28.38
CA ALA A 585 32.06 -11.39 -28.55
C ALA A 585 33.39 -11.75 -27.86
N PRO A 586 33.62 -13.03 -27.47
CA PRO A 586 34.92 -13.49 -27.00
C PRO A 586 35.99 -13.20 -28.07
N ASP A 587 37.09 -12.56 -27.68
CA ASP A 587 38.18 -12.25 -28.61
C ASP A 587 38.83 -13.56 -29.06
N SER A 588 38.77 -13.86 -30.37
CA SER A 588 39.24 -15.13 -30.94
C SER A 588 40.76 -15.22 -31.09
N ARG A 589 41.50 -14.25 -30.57
CA ARG A 589 42.97 -14.20 -30.69
C ARG A 589 43.66 -15.08 -29.63
N PRO A 590 44.75 -15.79 -29.98
CA PRO A 590 45.50 -16.60 -29.01
C PRO A 590 46.04 -15.76 -27.85
N LYS A 591 46.02 -16.32 -26.63
CA LYS A 591 46.47 -15.70 -25.37
C LYS A 591 47.85 -15.04 -25.44
N GLU A 592 48.71 -15.50 -26.34
CA GLU A 592 50.09 -15.03 -26.53
C GLU A 592 50.14 -13.65 -27.22
N GLU A 593 49.18 -13.31 -28.09
CA GLU A 593 49.11 -12.00 -28.75
C GLU A 593 48.61 -10.89 -27.81
N LEU A 594 47.73 -11.23 -26.87
CA LEU A 594 47.22 -10.30 -25.86
C LEU A 594 48.30 -9.90 -24.83
N GLN A 595 49.25 -10.79 -24.55
CA GLN A 595 50.38 -10.49 -23.66
C GLN A 595 51.46 -9.62 -24.32
N ALA A 596 51.61 -9.71 -25.65
CA ALA A 596 52.54 -8.89 -26.42
C ALA A 596 52.09 -7.42 -26.55
N ALA A 597 50.78 -7.16 -26.62
CA ALA A 597 50.22 -5.80 -26.71
C ALA A 597 50.31 -5.01 -25.39
N ALA A 598 50.55 -5.67 -24.25
CA ALA A 598 50.62 -5.04 -22.92
C ALA A 598 52.03 -4.54 -22.52
N ALA A 599 53.04 -4.73 -23.37
CA ALA A 599 54.43 -4.34 -23.08
C ALA A 599 54.81 -2.99 -23.73
N ASP A 600 54.46 -1.88 -23.06
CA ASP A 600 55.00 -0.54 -23.35
C ASP A 600 56.39 -0.37 -22.67
N PRO A 601 57.45 0.10 -23.37
CA PRO A 601 58.81 0.20 -22.82
C PRO A 601 59.05 1.30 -21.77
N THR A 602 58.06 2.11 -21.38
CA THR A 602 58.30 3.38 -20.67
C THR A 602 58.04 3.39 -19.15
N ARG A 603 58.28 2.27 -18.42
CA ARG A 603 58.19 2.27 -16.95
C ARG A 603 59.42 1.67 -16.25
N PRO A 604 60.06 2.38 -15.29
CA PRO A 604 61.30 1.92 -14.67
C PRO A 604 61.07 0.73 -13.73
N LYS A 605 61.94 -0.27 -13.85
CA LYS A 605 62.01 -1.46 -12.99
C LYS A 605 62.73 -1.13 -11.67
N VAL A 606 62.12 -1.47 -10.54
CA VAL A 606 62.84 -1.69 -9.27
C VAL A 606 62.59 -3.12 -8.83
N ASN A 607 63.70 -3.83 -8.62
CA ASN A 607 63.82 -5.28 -8.48
C ASN A 607 63.85 -5.68 -6.98
N PRO A 608 63.25 -6.82 -6.57
CA PRO A 608 63.32 -7.30 -5.20
C PRO A 608 64.49 -8.30 -5.03
N LYS A 609 65.34 -8.12 -4.00
CA LYS A 609 65.94 -9.16 -3.14
C LYS A 609 67.21 -8.68 -2.39
N SER A 610 67.07 -8.52 -1.09
CA SER A 610 67.97 -9.00 -0.02
C SER A 610 67.13 -8.90 1.28
N ALA A 611 67.15 -9.79 2.26
CA ALA A 611 68.13 -10.78 2.65
C ALA A 611 67.44 -12.01 3.27
N SER A 612 68.08 -13.16 3.05
CA SER A 612 67.86 -14.42 3.76
C SER A 612 68.48 -14.38 5.15
N GLY A 613 67.79 -14.94 6.15
CA GLY A 613 68.37 -15.34 7.43
C GLY A 613 67.65 -16.57 7.97
N LYS A 614 68.31 -17.73 7.89
CA LYS A 614 67.90 -19.02 8.49
C LYS A 614 68.06 -18.96 10.02
N ALA A 615 67.13 -19.56 10.77
CA ALA A 615 67.46 -20.34 11.96
C ALA A 615 66.30 -21.29 12.34
N THR A 616 66.69 -22.39 12.97
CA THR A 616 66.05 -23.71 13.05
C THR A 616 65.14 -23.91 14.27
N ARG A 617 64.32 -24.97 14.16
CA ARG A 617 63.38 -25.55 15.14
C ARG A 617 63.90 -25.64 16.59
N SER A 618 63.00 -25.41 17.54
CA SER A 618 62.95 -26.17 18.80
C SER A 618 61.50 -26.27 19.32
N ASP A 619 61.17 -27.46 19.82
CA ASP A 619 59.90 -27.87 20.43
C ASP A 619 59.61 -27.14 21.75
N SER A 620 58.32 -26.87 22.03
CA SER A 620 57.74 -27.09 23.36
C SER A 620 56.19 -26.99 23.33
N SER A 621 55.56 -28.16 23.53
CA SER A 621 54.40 -28.43 24.39
C SER A 621 53.22 -27.43 24.49
N GLN A 622 52.06 -27.92 24.02
CA GLN A 622 50.74 -27.97 24.67
C GLN A 622 50.15 -26.73 25.38
N GLY A 623 48.91 -26.39 24.98
CA GLY A 623 47.92 -25.77 25.87
C GLY A 623 46.95 -24.83 25.15
N GLY A 624 45.72 -25.27 24.89
CA GLY A 624 44.67 -24.41 24.34
C GLY A 624 44.22 -23.34 25.34
N GLN A 625 43.90 -22.14 24.85
CA GLN A 625 43.08 -21.17 25.59
C GLN A 625 42.34 -20.20 24.65
N THR A 626 41.07 -20.00 24.98
CA THR A 626 40.14 -19.05 24.37
C THR A 626 40.48 -17.61 24.77
N GLY A 627 40.73 -16.73 23.80
CA GLY A 627 40.95 -15.31 24.07
C GLY A 627 39.65 -14.58 24.44
N ARG A 628 39.42 -14.35 25.73
CA ARG A 628 38.45 -13.37 26.25
C ARG A 628 38.91 -11.94 25.89
N LYS A 629 38.00 -11.11 25.35
CA LYS A 629 38.20 -9.66 25.27
C LYS A 629 38.37 -9.09 26.69
N SER A 630 39.34 -8.21 26.89
CA SER A 630 39.56 -7.52 28.17
C SER A 630 38.31 -6.71 28.57
N PRO A 631 37.91 -6.70 29.86
CA PRO A 631 36.76 -5.92 30.32
C PRO A 631 37.06 -4.43 30.25
N HIS A 632 36.05 -3.65 29.86
CA HIS A 632 36.09 -2.19 29.85
C HIS A 632 36.32 -1.65 31.27
N VAL A 633 37.27 -0.73 31.42
CA VAL A 633 37.63 -0.11 32.69
C VAL A 633 36.80 1.16 32.86
N TRP A 634 35.86 1.13 33.80
CA TRP A 634 34.98 2.27 34.08
C TRP A 634 35.73 3.37 34.83
N THR A 635 35.80 4.55 34.23
CA THR A 635 36.34 5.76 34.86
C THR A 635 35.25 6.53 35.61
N ALA A 636 35.64 7.49 36.45
CA ALA A 636 34.68 8.34 37.17
C ALA A 636 33.81 9.20 36.22
N GLU A 637 34.37 9.59 35.07
CA GLU A 637 33.63 10.32 34.03
C GLU A 637 32.57 9.42 33.36
N ASP A 638 32.90 8.15 33.10
CA ASP A 638 31.94 7.19 32.54
C ASP A 638 30.77 6.94 33.52
N GLU A 639 31.07 6.87 34.82
CA GLU A 639 30.05 6.69 35.86
C GLU A 639 29.12 7.91 35.96
N ALA A 640 29.68 9.13 35.91
CA ALA A 640 28.91 10.36 35.89
C ALA A 640 28.03 10.44 34.63
N TYR A 641 28.57 10.04 33.47
CA TYR A 641 27.83 10.00 32.21
C TYR A 641 26.65 9.01 32.27
N LEU A 642 26.86 7.83 32.84
CA LEU A 642 25.80 6.81 32.99
C LEU A 642 24.67 7.25 33.93
N LEU A 643 24.97 8.05 34.95
CA LEU A 643 24.00 8.63 35.89
C LEU A 643 23.23 9.80 35.27
N ALA A 644 23.91 10.67 34.52
CA ALA A 644 23.28 11.81 33.86
C ALA A 644 22.30 11.40 32.75
N HIS A 645 22.51 10.25 32.12
CA HIS A 645 21.70 9.76 30.99
C HIS A 645 20.85 8.54 31.37
N ALA A 646 20.25 8.53 32.57
CA ALA A 646 19.50 7.40 33.11
C ALA A 646 18.30 6.96 32.26
N ASP A 647 17.79 7.85 31.40
CA ASP A 647 16.70 7.69 30.45
C ASP A 647 17.11 7.00 29.14
N VAL A 648 18.41 7.00 28.80
CA VAL A 648 18.94 6.34 27.60
C VAL A 648 19.05 4.82 27.81
N THR A 649 18.72 4.03 26.78
CA THR A 649 18.67 2.57 26.91
C THR A 649 20.07 1.95 27.08
N ALA A 650 20.14 0.81 27.77
CA ALA A 650 21.41 0.13 27.99
C ALA A 650 22.09 -0.37 26.70
N ARG A 651 21.30 -0.55 25.63
CA ARG A 651 21.80 -0.94 24.31
C ARG A 651 22.52 0.23 23.64
N GLU A 652 21.92 1.41 23.63
CA GLU A 652 22.52 2.62 23.05
C GLU A 652 23.80 3.02 23.80
N LEU A 653 23.78 2.95 25.13
CA LEU A 653 24.99 3.21 25.92
C LEU A 653 26.05 2.12 25.73
N GLY A 654 25.65 0.88 25.45
CA GLY A 654 26.58 -0.20 25.10
C GLY A 654 27.35 0.11 23.81
N GLU A 655 26.69 0.75 22.85
CA GLU A 655 27.32 1.21 21.61
C GLU A 655 28.29 2.38 21.87
N VAL A 656 27.96 3.30 22.78
CA VAL A 656 28.83 4.42 23.19
C VAL A 656 30.11 3.94 23.88
N PHE A 657 29.99 3.01 24.84
CA PHE A 657 31.15 2.52 25.63
C PHE A 657 31.85 1.30 25.00
N GLY A 658 31.36 0.79 23.86
CA GLY A 658 31.90 -0.39 23.20
C GLY A 658 31.75 -1.69 24.02
N VAL A 659 30.69 -1.79 24.82
CA VAL A 659 30.41 -2.93 25.71
C VAL A 659 29.00 -3.48 25.51
N SER A 660 28.75 -4.72 25.94
CA SER A 660 27.40 -5.30 25.84
C SER A 660 26.40 -4.53 26.70
N ALA A 661 25.13 -4.47 26.27
CA ALA A 661 24.03 -3.89 27.07
C ALA A 661 23.96 -4.48 28.49
N LYS A 662 24.24 -5.78 28.63
CA LYS A 662 24.29 -6.48 29.92
C LYS A 662 25.37 -5.95 30.86
N ALA A 663 26.50 -5.46 30.32
CA ALA A 663 27.57 -4.84 31.10
C ALA A 663 27.17 -3.42 31.58
N ILE A 664 26.44 -2.66 30.74
CA ILE A 664 25.86 -1.37 31.11
C ILE A 664 24.84 -1.53 32.24
N GLU A 665 23.91 -2.47 32.10
CA GLU A 665 22.90 -2.77 33.12
C GLU A 665 23.54 -3.19 34.44
N HIS A 666 24.56 -4.05 34.38
CA HIS A 666 25.29 -4.48 35.56
C HIS A 666 26.02 -3.31 36.25
N LYS A 667 26.63 -2.40 35.49
CA LYS A 667 27.31 -1.22 36.05
C LYS A 667 26.32 -0.23 36.65
N ARG A 668 25.20 0.06 35.97
CA ARG A 668 24.11 0.90 36.49
C ARG A 668 23.51 0.36 37.77
N ALA A 669 23.29 -0.95 37.85
CA ALA A 669 22.80 -1.59 39.07
C ALA A 669 23.78 -1.46 40.24
N LYS A 670 25.09 -1.42 39.97
CA LYS A 670 26.13 -1.20 40.98
C LYS A 670 26.18 0.28 41.42
N LEU A 671 26.09 1.22 40.47
CA LEU A 671 26.04 2.66 40.74
C LEU A 671 24.78 3.10 41.47
N ARG A 672 23.65 2.40 41.31
CA ARG A 672 22.42 2.65 42.09
C ARG A 672 22.48 2.10 43.53
N LYS A 673 23.39 1.18 43.81
CA LYS A 673 23.59 0.57 45.13
C LYS A 673 24.66 1.28 45.96
N GLN A 674 25.63 1.91 45.30
CA GLN A 674 26.60 2.83 45.88
C GLN A 674 25.94 4.18 46.09
#